data_AF-A0A9P6X3E3-F1
#
_entry.id   AF-A0A9P6X3E3-F1
#
_cell.length_a   1.000
_cell.length_b   1.000
_cell.length_c   1.000
_cell.angle_alpha   90.00
_cell.angle_beta   90.00
_cell.angle_gamma   90.00
#
_symmetry.space_group_name_H-M   'P 1'
#
loop_
_entity.id
_entity.type
_entity.pdbx_description
1 polymer ?
#
loop_
_entity_poly.entity_id
_entity_poly.type
_entity_poly.pdbx_seq_one_letter_code
_entity_poly.pdbx_strand_id
1 'polypeptide(L)'
;MSCVNTQSNSIKSIVMLSPPLKVLAYADDVCVLLHSTDDYCRLHHHLDRYGSVSNAKVNIHKTEAFSLDGRSYPEWIAFLAVQGISKWHDHSSPSPLRYLGFPLIQSFHQRRYLEQQLLQTVKSQCIIYSQRRFSIKGRVTIVNALILSKLWYVLRMVHLPTTFFRRLNSVIYQFVWHNCKPKIKYTQLCLDPKLGGLGLLDPQIQRHNLQIRWLRQVLEDNHPQSCSQPILLDHIRRFHSGNTGTRLALFFPLLRLRPAAHANNFMQNIYEAVDSFRHADTEQAKCTPATLLRLPLSAIFAMIPTDYWITRSRHKKLKVSQFFTYDHHFGCIRPLLSSDQPSSPRLVSKLSRDIHNRTIKLNQLIWPHILNQNQPLGEVDNSAFIDAFCSQPQWINYKPKPFRLSLIQRSLPSSAMPQIPTSKWSLFWKVPVSPESRSLWYRLFHRKLYSQSLLSRFDNGLTSSQCKFCSANTEDLQHLFVRCPMKWRVWIDAFNFFSPHLTFTQDDVCSILWSFQQFTFVDNIGLWTLSCCVLSVIWRAHWRFTIDGFPFINKQLVTRVILGNRNKYAKESKVRRKTSLSTSTRKRTRIKAADVHWCIDNVANLSVQTFAITFKHYDRQHCHSRYNITLDSHIPEEHRSRLQDEFETWRKIIDCTEFWRNQRRAQALAEANDNCSEAANNFLISNTQEIKSSVAKYHVPEPAPVTMTLQAPTTPVGHPGTSVPPVLATTGTPVSQSLSPSMADTLV
;
A
#
# COMPACT_ATOMS: atom_id res chain seq x y z
N MET A 1 12.43 -22.18 22.80
CA MET A 1 13.38 -23.02 22.05
C MET A 1 14.65 -23.10 22.86
N SER A 2 15.16 -24.31 23.07
CA SER A 2 16.44 -24.58 23.75
C SER A 2 17.21 -25.52 22.84
N CYS A 3 18.31 -25.05 22.26
CA CYS A 3 19.22 -25.94 21.56
C CYS A 3 19.99 -26.75 22.61
N VAL A 4 19.82 -28.06 22.59
CA VAL A 4 20.63 -28.98 23.40
C VAL A 4 21.96 -29.15 22.69
N ASN A 5 23.05 -28.74 23.34
CA ASN A 5 24.41 -29.18 22.99
C ASN A 5 24.82 -30.22 24.03
N THR A 6 25.19 -31.41 23.58
CA THR A 6 25.63 -32.52 24.44
C THR A 6 27.14 -32.49 24.70
N GLN A 7 27.58 -33.27 25.69
CA GLN A 7 28.97 -33.55 26.09
C GLN A 7 29.72 -32.42 26.83
N SER A 8 29.65 -32.47 28.16
CA SER A 8 30.81 -32.90 28.95
C SER A 8 30.36 -33.27 30.37
N ASN A 9 30.69 -34.49 30.83
CA ASN A 9 30.45 -34.89 32.21
C ASN A 9 31.57 -34.32 33.09
N SER A 10 31.23 -33.36 33.96
CA SER A 10 32.09 -32.91 35.05
C SER A 10 31.22 -32.34 36.16
N ILE A 11 31.43 -32.83 37.38
CA ILE A 11 30.58 -32.52 38.54
C ILE A 11 30.68 -31.01 38.83
N LYS A 12 29.53 -30.33 38.77
CA LYS A 12 29.36 -28.97 39.30
C LYS A 12 28.12 -28.93 40.19
N SER A 13 28.27 -28.24 41.30
CA SER A 13 27.25 -27.95 42.31
C SER A 13 25.92 -27.54 41.69
N ILE A 14 24.80 -27.96 42.30
CA ILE A 14 23.45 -27.56 41.91
C ILE A 14 23.22 -26.09 42.26
N VAL A 15 23.73 -25.20 41.41
CA VAL A 15 23.25 -23.83 41.33
C VAL A 15 21.83 -23.92 40.77
N MET A 16 20.83 -23.50 41.54
CA MET A 16 19.49 -23.27 41.00
C MET A 16 19.55 -22.06 40.06
N LEU A 17 19.90 -22.32 38.80
CA LEU A 17 19.93 -21.33 37.74
C LEU A 17 18.51 -20.75 37.58
N SER A 18 18.32 -19.53 38.06
CA SER A 18 17.07 -18.79 37.92
C SER A 18 16.65 -18.76 36.45
N PRO A 19 15.36 -18.93 36.12
CA PRO A 19 14.92 -19.11 34.75
C PRO A 19 15.43 -17.99 33.83
N PRO A 20 15.84 -18.31 32.59
CA PRO A 20 16.43 -17.35 31.67
C PRO A 20 15.38 -16.36 31.19
N LEU A 21 15.68 -15.06 31.34
CA LEU A 21 14.85 -13.97 30.81
C LEU A 21 14.74 -14.09 29.29
N LYS A 22 13.54 -13.91 28.75
CA LYS A 22 13.29 -14.01 27.31
C LYS A 22 13.35 -12.61 26.71
N VAL A 23 14.38 -12.35 25.91
CA VAL A 23 14.63 -11.05 25.27
C VAL A 23 14.34 -11.13 23.77
N LEU A 24 13.67 -10.11 23.25
CA LEU A 24 13.54 -9.79 21.84
C LEU A 24 14.24 -8.44 21.63
N ALA A 25 15.20 -8.36 20.71
CA ALA A 25 15.94 -7.13 20.43
C ALA A 25 16.03 -6.87 18.93
N TYR A 26 15.91 -5.60 18.54
CA TYR A 26 16.07 -5.15 17.16
C TYR A 26 16.66 -3.74 17.16
N ALA A 27 17.97 -3.64 16.89
CA ALA A 27 18.75 -2.42 17.18
C ALA A 27 18.58 -2.00 18.65
N ASP A 28 18.12 -0.78 18.91
CA ASP A 28 17.83 -0.22 20.24
C ASP A 28 16.43 -0.57 20.79
N ASP A 29 15.49 -1.03 19.95
CA ASP A 29 14.19 -1.53 20.40
C ASP A 29 14.36 -2.90 21.08
N VAL A 30 14.30 -2.93 22.42
CA VAL A 30 14.40 -4.15 23.24
C VAL A 30 13.10 -4.39 24.02
N CYS A 31 12.56 -5.60 23.91
CA CYS A 31 11.40 -6.09 24.64
C CYS A 31 11.79 -7.33 25.46
N VAL A 32 11.53 -7.30 26.77
CA VAL A 32 11.86 -8.39 27.70
C VAL A 32 10.58 -8.94 28.32
N LEU A 33 10.46 -10.26 28.36
CA LEU A 33 9.33 -10.95 29.00
C LEU A 33 9.75 -11.33 30.42
N LEU A 34 9.05 -10.76 31.40
CA LEU A 34 9.28 -10.91 32.85
C LEU A 34 8.17 -11.78 33.45
N HIS A 35 8.45 -12.52 34.52
CA HIS A 35 7.45 -13.29 35.26
C HIS A 35 7.15 -12.71 36.65
N SER A 36 8.18 -12.32 37.42
CA SER A 36 8.05 -11.64 38.71
C SER A 36 8.72 -10.27 38.72
N THR A 37 8.48 -9.46 39.76
CA THR A 37 9.20 -8.21 40.01
C THR A 37 10.71 -8.45 40.22
N ASP A 38 11.12 -9.62 40.71
CA ASP A 38 12.55 -9.99 40.80
C ASP A 38 13.19 -10.10 39.41
N ASP A 39 12.46 -10.55 38.38
CA ASP A 39 12.96 -10.53 37.00
C ASP A 39 13.19 -9.10 36.51
N TYR A 40 12.38 -8.13 36.94
CA TYR A 40 12.64 -6.72 36.68
C TYR A 40 13.91 -6.24 37.39
N CYS A 41 14.07 -6.55 38.68
CA CYS A 41 15.28 -6.18 39.45
C CYS A 41 16.56 -6.79 38.85
N ARG A 42 16.50 -8.07 38.43
CA ARG A 42 17.57 -8.75 37.68
C ARG A 42 17.87 -8.04 36.35
N LEU A 43 16.84 -7.71 35.58
CA LEU A 43 16.98 -6.99 34.31
C LEU A 43 17.63 -5.61 34.52
N HIS A 44 17.15 -4.83 35.50
CA HIS A 44 17.66 -3.50 35.79
C HIS A 44 19.15 -3.53 36.16
N HIS A 45 19.55 -4.43 37.07
CA HIS A 45 20.96 -4.63 37.42
C HIS A 45 21.84 -5.00 36.20
N HIS A 46 21.33 -5.86 35.30
CA HIS A 46 22.05 -6.19 34.07
C HIS A 46 22.13 -5.02 33.08
N LEU A 47 21.09 -4.19 32.98
CA LEU A 47 21.07 -3.00 32.12
C LEU A 47 22.00 -1.90 32.66
N ASP A 48 22.06 -1.68 33.97
CA ASP A 48 22.97 -0.70 34.58
C ASP A 48 24.44 -1.14 34.45
N ARG A 49 24.72 -2.42 34.69
CA ARG A 49 26.06 -2.98 34.50
C ARG A 49 26.48 -2.96 33.03
N TYR A 50 25.56 -3.18 32.09
CA TYR A 50 25.82 -2.97 30.66
C TYR A 50 26.07 -1.48 30.36
N GLY A 51 25.27 -0.57 30.92
CA GLY A 51 25.38 0.87 30.73
C GLY A 51 26.72 1.44 31.21
N SER A 52 27.19 1.01 32.39
CA SER A 52 28.49 1.41 32.95
C SER A 52 29.72 1.00 32.13
N VAL A 53 29.58 0.02 31.23
CA VAL A 53 30.67 -0.46 30.35
C VAL A 53 30.53 0.06 28.91
N SER A 54 29.29 0.29 28.46
CA SER A 54 28.97 0.74 27.08
C SER A 54 28.72 2.25 26.95
N ASN A 55 28.58 2.96 28.06
CA ASN A 55 28.02 4.32 28.16
C ASN A 55 26.59 4.46 27.59
N ALA A 56 25.86 3.36 27.38
CA ALA A 56 24.45 3.40 27.01
C ALA A 56 23.56 3.64 28.25
N LYS A 57 22.41 4.30 28.06
CA LYS A 57 21.42 4.53 29.14
C LYS A 57 20.00 4.23 28.66
N VAL A 58 19.22 3.54 29.50
CA VAL A 58 17.82 3.22 29.25
C VAL A 58 16.98 4.50 29.28
N ASN A 59 16.16 4.73 28.26
CA ASN A 59 15.24 5.88 28.21
C ASN A 59 13.89 5.50 28.83
N ILE A 60 13.82 5.60 30.16
CA ILE A 60 12.64 5.19 30.97
C ILE A 60 11.34 5.85 30.49
N HIS A 61 11.37 7.12 30.04
CA HIS A 61 10.19 7.81 29.50
C HIS A 61 9.69 7.26 28.15
N LYS A 62 10.56 6.55 27.40
CA LYS A 62 10.18 5.76 26.21
C LYS A 62 9.83 4.31 26.55
N THR A 63 10.18 3.79 27.71
CA THR A 63 9.82 2.43 28.14
C THR A 63 8.31 2.33 28.35
N GLU A 64 7.69 1.32 27.75
CA GLU A 64 6.25 1.05 27.85
C GLU A 64 6.04 -0.41 28.24
N ALA A 65 5.35 -0.66 29.36
CA ALA A 65 5.06 -2.00 29.85
C ALA A 65 3.71 -2.51 29.30
N PHE A 66 3.55 -3.82 29.19
CA PHE A 66 2.28 -4.41 28.75
C PHE A 66 2.04 -5.82 29.30
N SER A 67 0.78 -6.14 29.50
CA SER A 67 0.31 -7.45 29.93
C SER A 67 0.29 -8.45 28.76
N LEU A 68 0.81 -9.67 28.94
CA LEU A 68 0.84 -10.69 27.86
C LEU A 68 -0.51 -11.37 27.62
N ASP A 69 -1.33 -11.58 28.67
CA ASP A 69 -2.69 -12.09 28.54
C ASP A 69 -3.74 -10.96 28.43
N GLY A 70 -3.28 -9.71 28.53
CA GLY A 70 -4.08 -8.50 28.44
C GLY A 70 -4.86 -8.17 29.72
N ARG A 71 -4.70 -8.89 30.83
CA ARG A 71 -5.28 -8.47 32.12
C ARG A 71 -4.56 -7.25 32.68
N SER A 72 -5.27 -6.45 33.47
CA SER A 72 -4.64 -5.41 34.29
C SER A 72 -4.05 -6.04 35.55
N TYR A 73 -2.87 -5.57 35.97
CA TYR A 73 -2.16 -6.08 37.16
C TYR A 73 -1.76 -4.88 38.05
N PRO A 74 -2.62 -4.46 39.00
CA PRO A 74 -2.41 -3.24 39.79
C PRO A 74 -1.08 -3.20 40.56
N GLU A 75 -0.64 -4.34 41.09
CA GLU A 75 0.65 -4.50 41.77
C GLU A 75 1.83 -4.16 40.85
N TRP A 76 1.82 -4.67 39.61
CA TRP A 76 2.81 -4.36 38.59
C TRP A 76 2.77 -2.90 38.15
N ILE A 77 1.57 -2.31 38.02
CA ILE A 77 1.40 -0.90 37.66
C ILE A 77 1.99 0.00 38.74
N ALA A 78 1.69 -0.28 40.02
CA ALA A 78 2.24 0.46 41.15
C ALA A 78 3.77 0.30 41.26
N PHE A 79 4.29 -0.93 41.15
CA PHE A 79 5.72 -1.21 41.17
C PHE A 79 6.46 -0.47 40.04
N LEU A 80 5.98 -0.57 38.80
CA LEU A 80 6.61 0.08 37.65
C LEU A 80 6.53 1.61 37.70
N ALA A 81 5.47 2.18 38.28
CA ALA A 81 5.36 3.61 38.49
C ALA A 81 6.43 4.15 39.45
N VAL A 82 6.77 3.41 40.52
CA VAL A 82 7.90 3.75 41.41
C VAL A 82 9.24 3.71 40.67
N GLN A 83 9.38 2.83 39.67
CA GLN A 83 10.55 2.76 38.78
C GLN A 83 10.51 3.80 37.63
N GLY A 84 9.58 4.76 37.65
CA GLY A 84 9.43 5.81 36.65
C GLY A 84 8.75 5.39 35.34
N ILE A 85 8.33 4.13 35.21
CA ILE A 85 7.65 3.58 34.03
C ILE A 85 6.14 3.79 34.20
N SER A 86 5.66 4.98 33.81
CA SER A 86 4.26 5.39 33.93
C SER A 86 3.32 4.85 32.85
N LYS A 87 3.86 4.18 31.82
CA LYS A 87 3.11 3.68 30.66
C LYS A 87 2.85 2.18 30.77
N TRP A 88 1.58 1.81 30.92
CA TRP A 88 1.11 0.43 30.95
C TRP A 88 0.03 0.20 29.89
N HIS A 89 0.06 -0.95 29.22
CA HIS A 89 -0.95 -1.38 28.26
C HIS A 89 -1.55 -2.76 28.62
N ASP A 90 -2.87 -2.79 28.70
CA ASP A 90 -3.72 -3.98 28.88
C ASP A 90 -4.96 -3.91 27.97
N HIS A 91 -5.93 -4.82 28.12
CA HIS A 91 -7.15 -4.82 27.31
C HIS A 91 -8.05 -3.59 27.51
N SER A 92 -7.99 -2.95 28.69
CA SER A 92 -8.81 -1.76 29.02
C SER A 92 -8.24 -0.49 28.38
N SER A 93 -6.93 -0.48 28.15
CA SER A 93 -6.18 0.66 27.61
C SER A 93 -6.72 1.09 26.24
N PRO A 94 -6.93 2.40 25.99
CA PRO A 94 -7.67 2.89 24.80
C PRO A 94 -6.93 2.66 23.48
N SER A 95 -5.60 2.54 23.54
CA SER A 95 -4.74 2.28 22.38
C SER A 95 -3.82 1.08 22.62
N PRO A 96 -3.52 0.28 21.58
CA PRO A 96 -2.58 -0.83 21.69
C PRO A 96 -1.13 -0.33 21.65
N LEU A 97 -0.28 -0.94 22.47
CA LEU A 97 1.18 -0.78 22.38
C LEU A 97 1.68 -1.02 20.95
N ARG A 98 2.73 -0.31 20.52
CA ARG A 98 3.36 -0.50 19.20
C ARG A 98 4.79 -0.99 19.33
N TYR A 99 5.02 -2.28 19.07
CA TYR A 99 6.37 -2.85 19.00
C TYR A 99 6.81 -3.04 17.55
N LEU A 100 7.94 -2.45 17.16
CA LEU A 100 8.46 -2.42 15.78
C LEU A 100 7.42 -1.91 14.74
N GLY A 101 6.51 -1.03 15.16
CA GLY A 101 5.39 -0.54 14.34
C GLY A 101 4.19 -1.51 14.20
N PHE A 102 4.25 -2.71 14.78
CA PHE A 102 3.08 -3.58 14.91
C PHE A 102 2.26 -3.22 16.16
N PRO A 103 0.94 -2.98 16.02
CA PRO A 103 0.08 -2.81 17.18
C PRO A 103 -0.17 -4.16 17.86
N LEU A 104 0.14 -4.27 19.16
CA LEU A 104 -0.15 -5.41 20.01
C LEU A 104 -1.56 -5.25 20.58
N ILE A 105 -2.54 -5.68 19.79
CA ILE A 105 -3.96 -5.43 20.06
C ILE A 105 -4.54 -6.54 20.95
N GLN A 106 -5.10 -6.15 22.09
CA GLN A 106 -5.64 -7.05 23.11
C GLN A 106 -7.17 -6.95 23.21
N SER A 107 -7.76 -5.79 22.90
CA SER A 107 -9.21 -5.59 22.94
C SER A 107 -9.85 -5.13 21.63
N PHE A 108 -11.17 -5.25 21.55
CA PHE A 108 -11.98 -4.78 20.43
C PHE A 108 -11.97 -3.25 20.29
N HIS A 109 -11.80 -2.52 21.38
CA HIS A 109 -11.69 -1.06 21.39
C HIS A 109 -10.38 -0.62 20.73
N GLN A 110 -9.26 -1.24 21.11
CA GLN A 110 -7.96 -1.01 20.48
C GLN A 110 -7.94 -1.37 18.98
N ARG A 111 -8.64 -2.44 18.57
CA ARG A 111 -8.82 -2.78 17.15
C ARG A 111 -9.58 -1.68 16.41
N ARG A 112 -10.66 -1.15 16.99
CA ARG A 112 -11.43 -0.04 16.42
C ARG A 112 -10.62 1.25 16.33
N TYR A 113 -9.81 1.57 17.35
CA TYR A 113 -8.87 2.68 17.33
C TYR A 113 -7.86 2.54 16.19
N LEU A 114 -7.26 1.35 16.01
CA LEU A 114 -6.38 1.08 14.87
C LEU A 114 -7.09 1.23 13.52
N GLU A 115 -8.30 0.69 13.37
CA GLU A 115 -9.10 0.83 12.14
C GLU A 115 -9.36 2.31 11.79
N GLN A 116 -9.59 3.17 12.80
CA GLN A 116 -9.72 4.62 12.63
C GLN A 116 -8.38 5.26 12.22
N GLN A 117 -7.28 4.96 12.92
CA GLN A 117 -5.95 5.52 12.65
C GLN A 117 -5.42 5.15 11.25
N LEU A 118 -5.64 3.92 10.79
CA LEU A 118 -5.29 3.50 9.43
C LEU A 118 -6.12 4.23 8.36
N LEU A 119 -7.44 4.40 8.59
CA LEU A 119 -8.30 5.18 7.69
C LEU A 119 -7.91 6.66 7.67
N GLN A 120 -7.54 7.24 8.82
CA GLN A 120 -7.10 8.63 8.91
C GLN A 120 -5.75 8.86 8.23
N THR A 121 -4.79 7.94 8.40
CA THR A 121 -3.52 7.94 7.65
C THR A 121 -3.77 7.99 6.14
N VAL A 122 -4.67 7.14 5.64
CA VAL A 122 -5.05 7.12 4.21
C VAL A 122 -5.74 8.42 3.79
N LYS A 123 -6.68 8.95 4.57
CA LYS A 123 -7.34 10.24 4.29
C LYS A 123 -6.32 11.38 4.18
N SER A 124 -5.41 11.52 5.14
CA SER A 124 -4.39 12.59 5.15
C SER A 124 -3.48 12.50 3.92
N GLN A 125 -3.05 11.29 3.52
CA GLN A 125 -2.30 11.09 2.28
C GLN A 125 -3.14 11.45 1.03
N CYS A 126 -4.42 11.07 0.98
CA CYS A 126 -5.33 11.48 -0.09
C CYS A 126 -5.48 13.02 -0.19
N ILE A 127 -5.53 13.73 0.94
CA ILE A 127 -5.62 15.20 1.00
C ILE A 127 -4.32 15.83 0.47
N ILE A 128 -3.16 15.39 0.95
CA ILE A 128 -1.85 15.88 0.50
C ILE A 128 -1.69 15.68 -1.02
N TYR A 129 -2.03 14.50 -1.54
CA TYR A 129 -1.90 14.23 -2.97
C TYR A 129 -3.04 14.83 -3.82
N SER A 130 -4.16 15.29 -3.25
CA SER A 130 -5.23 15.96 -4.01
C SER A 130 -4.91 17.42 -4.37
N GLN A 131 -3.99 18.07 -3.64
CA GLN A 131 -3.48 19.41 -3.95
C GLN A 131 -2.85 19.49 -5.37
N ARG A 132 -2.38 18.35 -5.90
CA ARG A 132 -1.71 18.27 -7.21
C ARG A 132 -2.67 17.74 -8.29
N ARG A 133 -2.69 18.41 -9.44
CA ARG A 133 -3.55 18.03 -10.57
C ARG A 133 -3.01 16.80 -11.30
N PHE A 134 -3.58 15.63 -11.02
CA PHE A 134 -3.24 14.36 -11.65
C PHE A 134 -4.36 13.78 -12.52
N SER A 135 -3.98 13.07 -13.59
CA SER A 135 -4.87 12.20 -14.37
C SER A 135 -5.39 11.01 -13.54
N ILE A 136 -6.47 10.37 -13.98
CA ILE A 136 -7.08 9.24 -13.25
C ILE A 136 -6.07 8.09 -13.10
N LYS A 137 -5.31 7.77 -14.16
CA LYS A 137 -4.20 6.79 -14.11
C LYS A 137 -3.08 7.24 -13.17
N GLY A 138 -2.72 8.53 -13.16
CA GLY A 138 -1.73 9.08 -12.22
C GLY A 138 -2.15 8.92 -10.76
N ARG A 139 -3.43 9.17 -10.43
CA ARG A 139 -3.96 8.92 -9.08
C ARG A 139 -3.93 7.45 -8.70
N VAL A 140 -4.24 6.53 -9.61
CA VAL A 140 -4.10 5.08 -9.35
C VAL A 140 -2.64 4.69 -9.08
N THR A 141 -1.67 5.25 -9.83
CA THR A 141 -0.23 5.05 -9.54
C THR A 141 0.13 5.53 -8.13
N ILE A 142 -0.34 6.71 -7.72
CA ILE A 142 -0.09 7.28 -6.37
C ILE A 142 -0.74 6.43 -5.27
N VAL A 143 -1.99 5.99 -5.46
CA VAL A 143 -2.67 5.07 -4.53
C VAL A 143 -1.84 3.80 -4.33
N ASN A 144 -1.43 3.17 -5.42
CA ASN A 144 -0.70 1.90 -5.40
C ASN A 144 0.69 2.02 -4.75
N ALA A 145 1.43 3.11 -5.02
CA ALA A 145 2.83 3.26 -4.62
C ALA A 145 3.02 3.98 -3.27
N LEU A 146 2.20 4.99 -2.95
CA LEU A 146 2.46 5.92 -1.84
C LEU A 146 1.41 5.86 -0.73
N ILE A 147 0.13 5.65 -1.07
CA ILE A 147 -0.97 5.63 -0.10
C ILE A 147 -1.15 4.24 0.51
N LEU A 148 -1.27 3.20 -0.33
CA LEU A 148 -1.50 1.83 0.14
C LEU A 148 -0.26 1.15 0.72
N SER A 149 0.94 1.61 0.34
CA SER A 149 2.20 1.10 0.91
C SER A 149 2.29 1.31 2.42
N LYS A 150 1.60 2.32 2.98
CA LYS A 150 1.45 2.55 4.42
C LYS A 150 0.65 1.47 5.14
N LEU A 151 -0.10 0.61 4.43
CA LEU A 151 -0.96 -0.41 5.02
C LEU A 151 -0.37 -1.82 4.99
N TRP A 152 0.55 -2.12 4.06
CA TRP A 152 1.03 -3.50 3.83
C TRP A 152 1.76 -4.11 5.02
N TYR A 153 2.39 -3.31 5.88
CA TYR A 153 3.00 -3.80 7.10
C TYR A 153 1.94 -4.36 8.06
N VAL A 154 1.00 -3.51 8.49
CA VAL A 154 -0.06 -3.88 9.45
C VAL A 154 -0.99 -4.96 8.90
N LEU A 155 -1.37 -4.87 7.61
CA LEU A 155 -2.21 -5.88 6.93
C LEU A 155 -1.56 -7.26 6.81
N ARG A 156 -0.25 -7.39 7.06
CA ARG A 156 0.40 -8.71 7.11
C ARG A 156 0.10 -9.46 8.41
N MET A 157 -0.05 -8.76 9.54
CA MET A 157 -0.22 -9.39 10.86
C MET A 157 -1.66 -9.28 11.38
N VAL A 158 -2.30 -8.12 11.23
CA VAL A 158 -3.63 -7.85 11.80
C VAL A 158 -4.74 -8.32 10.86
N HIS A 159 -5.70 -9.09 11.39
CA HIS A 159 -6.96 -9.33 10.68
C HIS A 159 -7.86 -8.10 10.81
N LEU A 160 -8.31 -7.52 9.69
CA LEU A 160 -9.24 -6.40 9.64
C LEU A 160 -10.57 -6.80 8.98
N PRO A 161 -11.71 -6.21 9.37
CA PRO A 161 -13.01 -6.68 8.94
C PRO A 161 -13.35 -6.21 7.51
N THR A 162 -14.26 -6.91 6.84
CA THR A 162 -14.73 -6.51 5.49
C THR A 162 -15.38 -5.12 5.47
N THR A 163 -15.91 -4.65 6.60
CA THR A 163 -16.42 -3.29 6.80
C THR A 163 -15.31 -2.22 6.76
N PHE A 164 -14.12 -2.51 7.29
CA PHE A 164 -12.94 -1.64 7.15
C PHE A 164 -12.51 -1.55 5.69
N PHE A 165 -12.38 -2.68 4.99
CA PHE A 165 -12.01 -2.68 3.56
C PHE A 165 -13.02 -1.94 2.69
N ARG A 166 -14.33 -2.05 2.99
CA ARG A 166 -15.39 -1.27 2.32
C ARG A 166 -15.23 0.24 2.53
N ARG A 167 -14.90 0.68 3.76
CA ARG A 167 -14.62 2.10 4.08
C ARG A 167 -13.35 2.60 3.37
N LEU A 168 -12.28 1.80 3.42
CA LEU A 168 -10.99 2.08 2.77
C LEU A 168 -11.13 2.22 1.25
N ASN A 169 -11.77 1.25 0.59
CA ASN A 169 -12.02 1.28 -0.86
C ASN A 169 -12.90 2.48 -1.25
N SER A 170 -13.83 2.92 -0.39
CA SER A 170 -14.62 4.14 -0.62
C SER A 170 -13.74 5.40 -0.64
N VAL A 171 -12.84 5.59 0.33
CA VAL A 171 -11.90 6.73 0.39
C VAL A 171 -10.97 6.73 -0.83
N ILE A 172 -10.42 5.58 -1.19
CA ILE A 172 -9.57 5.40 -2.38
C ILE A 172 -10.32 5.77 -3.66
N TYR A 173 -11.56 5.29 -3.80
CA TYR A 173 -12.40 5.55 -4.96
C TYR A 173 -12.86 7.02 -5.05
N GLN A 174 -13.07 7.68 -3.92
CA GLN A 174 -13.29 9.12 -3.86
C GLN A 174 -12.05 9.88 -4.36
N PHE A 175 -10.85 9.55 -3.87
CA PHE A 175 -9.59 10.17 -4.30
C PHE A 175 -9.30 9.97 -5.80
N VAL A 176 -9.41 8.74 -6.32
CA VAL A 176 -9.13 8.43 -7.73
C VAL A 176 -10.03 9.25 -8.67
N TRP A 177 -11.32 9.36 -8.35
CA TRP A 177 -12.26 10.12 -9.17
C TRP A 177 -12.20 11.63 -8.93
N HIS A 178 -12.02 12.11 -7.70
CA HIS A 178 -11.94 13.53 -7.34
C HIS A 178 -13.07 14.35 -7.98
N ASN A 179 -14.31 14.05 -7.58
CA ASN A 179 -15.56 14.63 -8.08
C ASN A 179 -15.88 14.42 -9.59
N CYS A 180 -14.99 13.82 -10.39
CA CYS A 180 -15.36 13.38 -11.74
C CYS A 180 -16.49 12.33 -11.69
N LYS A 181 -17.57 12.61 -12.44
CA LYS A 181 -18.73 11.73 -12.69
C LYS A 181 -18.99 11.68 -14.21
N PRO A 182 -19.73 10.67 -14.72
CA PRO A 182 -20.07 9.40 -14.05
C PRO A 182 -18.82 8.51 -13.88
N LYS A 183 -18.91 7.52 -12.99
CA LYS A 183 -17.77 6.68 -12.56
C LYS A 183 -17.80 5.27 -13.17
N ILE A 184 -16.64 4.63 -13.24
CA ILE A 184 -16.45 3.22 -13.65
C ILE A 184 -16.39 2.34 -12.37
N LYS A 185 -17.00 1.15 -12.38
CA LYS A 185 -17.03 0.21 -11.24
C LYS A 185 -15.63 -0.06 -10.66
N TYR A 186 -15.52 -0.16 -9.33
CA TYR A 186 -14.24 -0.35 -8.63
C TYR A 186 -13.46 -1.59 -9.10
N THR A 187 -14.13 -2.74 -9.27
CA THR A 187 -13.52 -3.98 -9.76
C THR A 187 -12.91 -3.84 -11.16
N GLN A 188 -13.56 -3.07 -12.05
CA GLN A 188 -13.02 -2.76 -13.38
C GLN A 188 -11.73 -1.95 -13.31
N LEU A 189 -11.59 -1.02 -12.35
CA LEU A 189 -10.36 -0.25 -12.16
C LEU A 189 -9.20 -1.14 -11.68
N CYS A 190 -9.51 -2.23 -10.97
CA CYS A 190 -8.52 -3.16 -10.43
C CYS A 190 -7.96 -4.15 -11.48
N LEU A 191 -8.67 -4.35 -12.61
CA LEU A 191 -8.16 -5.14 -13.74
C LEU A 191 -6.85 -4.57 -14.29
N ASP A 192 -6.09 -5.42 -14.99
CA ASP A 192 -4.87 -5.02 -15.68
C ASP A 192 -5.17 -3.92 -16.73
N PRO A 193 -4.29 -2.92 -16.91
CA PRO A 193 -4.41 -1.94 -17.99
C PRO A 193 -4.57 -2.55 -19.40
N LYS A 194 -4.02 -3.75 -19.64
CA LYS A 194 -4.21 -4.51 -20.90
C LYS A 194 -5.63 -5.05 -21.08
N LEU A 195 -6.44 -5.13 -20.02
CA LEU A 195 -7.85 -5.56 -20.03
C LEU A 195 -8.82 -4.38 -19.81
N GLY A 196 -8.36 -3.15 -20.08
CA GLY A 196 -9.16 -1.94 -19.91
C GLY A 196 -9.36 -1.46 -18.47
N GLY A 197 -8.65 -2.05 -17.49
CA GLY A 197 -8.58 -1.50 -16.13
C GLY A 197 -7.53 -0.40 -15.99
N LEU A 198 -7.20 -0.05 -14.75
CA LEU A 198 -6.08 0.86 -14.41
C LEU A 198 -5.00 0.20 -13.55
N GLY A 199 -5.18 -1.07 -13.15
CA GLY A 199 -4.26 -1.79 -12.26
C GLY A 199 -4.32 -1.33 -10.81
N LEU A 200 -5.47 -0.80 -10.36
CA LEU A 200 -5.69 -0.43 -8.95
C LEU A 200 -5.52 -1.65 -8.03
N LEU A 201 -4.79 -1.49 -6.92
CA LEU A 201 -4.65 -2.56 -5.93
C LEU A 201 -5.87 -2.59 -5.03
N ASP A 202 -6.66 -3.67 -5.08
CA ASP A 202 -7.62 -3.95 -4.01
C ASP A 202 -6.87 -4.41 -2.73
N PRO A 203 -7.03 -3.74 -1.57
CA PRO A 203 -6.27 -4.07 -0.36
C PRO A 203 -6.68 -5.39 0.29
N GLN A 204 -7.94 -5.81 0.17
CA GLN A 204 -8.42 -7.08 0.74
C GLN A 204 -7.85 -8.27 -0.04
N ILE A 205 -7.77 -8.16 -1.36
CA ILE A 205 -7.12 -9.14 -2.24
C ILE A 205 -5.59 -9.09 -2.10
N GLN A 206 -4.99 -7.90 -1.98
CA GLN A 206 -3.55 -7.76 -1.74
C GLN A 206 -3.12 -8.40 -0.41
N ARG A 207 -3.93 -8.30 0.65
CA ARG A 207 -3.67 -8.95 1.95
C ARG A 207 -3.40 -10.45 1.81
N HIS A 208 -4.17 -11.21 1.03
CA HIS A 208 -3.93 -12.64 0.83
C HIS A 208 -2.52 -12.93 0.24
N ASN A 209 -1.99 -12.01 -0.56
CA ASN A 209 -0.65 -12.14 -1.16
C ASN A 209 0.47 -11.91 -0.14
N LEU A 210 0.22 -11.08 0.89
CA LEU A 210 1.15 -10.88 2.01
C LEU A 210 1.27 -12.14 2.89
N GLN A 211 0.26 -13.02 2.86
CA GLN A 211 0.24 -14.26 3.64
C GLN A 211 1.00 -15.42 3.00
N ILE A 212 1.32 -15.38 1.71
CA ILE A 212 1.94 -16.51 1.00
C ILE A 212 3.29 -16.92 1.62
N ARG A 213 4.08 -15.97 2.15
CA ARG A 213 5.31 -16.31 2.91
C ARG A 213 5.01 -17.16 4.15
N TRP A 214 3.90 -16.89 4.84
CA TRP A 214 3.48 -17.67 6.00
C TRP A 214 2.87 -19.02 5.58
N LEU A 215 2.11 -19.06 4.48
CA LEU A 215 1.61 -20.33 3.93
C LEU A 215 2.76 -21.27 3.53
N ARG A 216 3.83 -20.74 2.91
CA ARG A 216 5.04 -21.53 2.61
C ARG A 216 5.65 -22.12 3.86
N GLN A 217 5.88 -21.33 4.91
CA GLN A 217 6.36 -21.83 6.21
C GLN A 217 5.41 -22.82 6.93
N VAL A 218 4.17 -23.01 6.45
CA VAL A 218 3.17 -23.91 7.04
C VAL A 218 2.94 -25.18 6.21
N LEU A 219 3.26 -25.13 4.91
CA LEU A 219 3.01 -26.20 3.94
C LEU A 219 4.30 -26.84 3.40
N GLU A 220 5.41 -26.10 3.38
CA GLU A 220 6.72 -26.57 2.94
C GLU A 220 7.54 -26.95 4.18
N ASP A 221 7.70 -28.25 4.44
CA ASP A 221 8.39 -28.74 5.64
C ASP A 221 9.92 -28.51 5.60
N ASN A 222 10.48 -28.29 4.41
CA ASN A 222 11.91 -28.04 4.18
C ASN A 222 12.31 -26.55 4.28
N HIS A 223 12.07 -25.89 5.42
CA HIS A 223 12.65 -24.57 5.71
C HIS A 223 13.66 -24.64 6.88
N PRO A 224 14.91 -25.10 6.64
CA PRO A 224 15.87 -25.59 7.67
C PRO A 224 16.39 -24.56 8.70
N GLN A 225 15.83 -23.36 8.74
CA GLN A 225 16.19 -22.26 9.66
C GLN A 225 14.96 -21.47 10.17
N SER A 226 13.73 -21.99 10.02
CA SER A 226 12.50 -21.25 10.33
C SER A 226 12.13 -21.29 11.82
N CYS A 227 12.68 -20.38 12.62
CA CYS A 227 12.33 -20.23 14.04
C CYS A 227 10.82 -19.96 14.29
N SER A 228 10.10 -19.41 13.30
CA SER A 228 8.66 -19.14 13.39
C SER A 228 7.77 -20.34 13.04
N GLN A 229 8.27 -21.35 12.30
CA GLN A 229 7.46 -22.47 11.80
C GLN A 229 6.92 -23.37 12.93
N PRO A 230 7.71 -23.86 13.90
CA PRO A 230 7.17 -24.68 14.99
C PRO A 230 6.09 -23.96 15.82
N ILE A 231 6.28 -22.66 16.07
CA ILE A 231 5.33 -21.83 16.81
C ILE A 231 4.01 -21.68 16.01
N LEU A 232 4.11 -21.45 14.70
CA LEU A 232 2.94 -21.29 13.83
C LEU A 232 2.17 -22.61 13.65
N LEU A 233 2.86 -23.75 13.56
CA LEU A 233 2.26 -25.08 13.51
C LEU A 233 1.56 -25.45 14.83
N ASP A 234 2.15 -25.12 15.98
CA ASP A 234 1.49 -25.26 17.28
C ASP A 234 0.23 -24.38 17.38
N HIS A 235 0.33 -23.13 16.93
CA HIS A 235 -0.81 -22.21 16.89
C HIS A 235 -1.96 -22.72 15.99
N ILE A 236 -1.65 -23.35 14.84
CA ILE A 236 -2.64 -24.02 13.98
C ILE A 236 -3.36 -25.14 14.72
N ARG A 237 -2.63 -26.00 15.45
CA ARG A 237 -3.21 -27.12 16.23
C ARG A 237 -4.19 -26.62 17.29
N ARG A 238 -3.84 -25.57 18.04
CA ARG A 238 -4.69 -24.95 19.07
C ARG A 238 -6.02 -24.41 18.52
N PHE A 239 -6.12 -24.08 17.23
CA PHE A 239 -7.37 -23.64 16.58
C PHE A 239 -8.08 -24.77 15.79
N HIS A 240 -7.66 -26.03 15.94
CA HIS A 240 -8.35 -27.19 15.37
C HIS A 240 -9.49 -27.68 16.27
N SER A 241 -10.70 -27.86 15.74
CA SER A 241 -11.92 -28.20 16.51
C SER A 241 -11.95 -29.60 17.14
N GLY A 242 -10.88 -30.37 17.01
CA GLY A 242 -10.69 -31.67 17.66
C GLY A 242 -9.33 -31.83 18.34
N ASN A 243 -8.58 -30.74 18.55
CA ASN A 243 -7.23 -30.74 19.16
C ASN A 243 -6.27 -31.83 18.62
N THR A 244 -6.35 -32.11 17.31
CA THR A 244 -5.48 -33.07 16.63
C THR A 244 -4.17 -32.38 16.24
N GLY A 245 -3.06 -33.13 16.18
CA GLY A 245 -1.76 -32.62 15.74
C GLY A 245 -1.69 -32.18 14.26
N THR A 246 -2.84 -32.15 13.57
CA THR A 246 -3.00 -32.12 12.11
C THR A 246 -3.34 -30.73 11.57
N ARG A 247 -2.90 -30.47 10.34
CA ARG A 247 -3.06 -29.19 9.61
C ARG A 247 -4.37 -29.10 8.81
N LEU A 248 -5.24 -30.13 8.85
CA LEU A 248 -6.51 -30.24 8.08
C LEU A 248 -7.42 -29.00 8.14
N ALA A 249 -7.45 -28.27 9.26
CA ALA A 249 -8.20 -27.00 9.37
C ALA A 249 -7.74 -25.88 8.43
N LEU A 250 -6.56 -25.99 7.79
CA LEU A 250 -6.18 -25.12 6.68
C LEU A 250 -7.12 -25.33 5.47
N PHE A 251 -7.37 -26.58 5.09
CA PHE A 251 -8.12 -26.93 3.87
C PHE A 251 -9.63 -27.04 4.10
N PHE A 252 -10.07 -27.37 5.32
CA PHE A 252 -11.47 -27.57 5.65
C PHE A 252 -12.00 -26.51 6.63
N PRO A 253 -12.71 -25.46 6.15
CA PRO A 253 -13.21 -24.37 7.00
C PRO A 253 -14.10 -24.79 8.18
N LEU A 254 -14.75 -25.95 8.08
CA LEU A 254 -15.62 -26.51 9.13
C LEU A 254 -14.84 -27.14 10.29
N LEU A 255 -13.56 -27.46 10.11
CA LEU A 255 -12.68 -27.97 11.18
C LEU A 255 -12.06 -26.84 12.02
N ARG A 256 -12.11 -25.59 11.56
CA ARG A 256 -11.57 -24.41 12.27
C ARG A 256 -12.45 -24.08 13.49
N LEU A 257 -11.83 -23.89 14.66
CA LEU A 257 -12.52 -23.27 15.79
C LEU A 257 -12.88 -21.82 15.41
N ARG A 258 -14.15 -21.44 15.60
CA ARG A 258 -14.57 -20.04 15.43
C ARG A 258 -13.93 -19.20 16.53
N PRO A 259 -13.13 -18.17 16.23
CA PRO A 259 -12.58 -17.27 17.25
C PRO A 259 -13.67 -16.33 17.77
N ALA A 260 -14.48 -16.80 18.71
CA ALA A 260 -15.26 -15.92 19.56
C ALA A 260 -14.30 -15.13 20.47
N ALA A 261 -14.55 -13.83 20.62
CA ALA A 261 -13.82 -12.87 21.48
C ALA A 261 -12.31 -12.65 21.24
N HIS A 262 -11.55 -13.58 20.64
CA HIS A 262 -10.11 -13.37 20.33
C HIS A 262 -9.92 -12.40 19.16
N ALA A 263 -10.02 -11.10 19.48
CA ALA A 263 -10.28 -10.02 18.54
C ALA A 263 -9.25 -9.83 17.42
N ASN A 264 -8.05 -10.43 17.51
CA ASN A 264 -6.91 -10.13 16.65
C ASN A 264 -6.19 -11.38 16.12
N ASN A 265 -6.87 -12.53 16.05
CA ASN A 265 -6.26 -13.79 15.64
C ASN A 265 -5.66 -13.73 14.21
N PHE A 266 -4.33 -13.74 14.14
CA PHE A 266 -3.52 -13.76 12.92
C PHE A 266 -3.88 -14.92 11.98
N MET A 267 -4.27 -16.08 12.53
CA MET A 267 -4.66 -17.25 11.75
C MET A 267 -5.81 -16.99 10.77
N GLN A 268 -6.71 -16.04 11.09
CA GLN A 268 -7.80 -15.71 10.20
C GLN A 268 -7.32 -15.12 8.86
N ASN A 269 -6.18 -14.41 8.83
CA ASN A 269 -5.56 -13.97 7.58
C ASN A 269 -4.98 -15.15 6.78
N ILE A 270 -4.37 -16.13 7.46
CA ILE A 270 -3.84 -17.36 6.85
C ILE A 270 -4.97 -18.20 6.25
N TYR A 271 -6.03 -18.46 7.01
CA TYR A 271 -7.20 -19.21 6.55
C TYR A 271 -7.87 -18.54 5.33
N GLU A 272 -8.14 -17.23 5.39
CA GLU A 272 -8.73 -16.49 4.27
C GLU A 272 -7.80 -16.40 3.04
N ALA A 273 -6.49 -16.58 3.21
CA ALA A 273 -5.55 -16.70 2.10
C ALA A 273 -5.62 -18.09 1.45
N VAL A 274 -5.66 -19.17 2.24
CA VAL A 274 -5.88 -20.55 1.73
C VAL A 274 -7.22 -20.64 0.99
N ASP A 275 -8.30 -20.12 1.58
CA ASP A 275 -9.66 -20.07 1.00
C ASP A 275 -9.75 -19.31 -0.35
N SER A 276 -8.71 -18.54 -0.71
CA SER A 276 -8.67 -17.81 -1.99
C SER A 276 -8.10 -18.63 -3.16
N PHE A 277 -7.43 -19.75 -2.88
CA PHE A 277 -7.12 -20.76 -3.89
C PHE A 277 -8.41 -21.55 -4.24
N ARG A 278 -8.43 -22.26 -5.37
CA ARG A 278 -9.57 -23.13 -5.71
C ARG A 278 -9.27 -24.53 -5.18
N HIS A 279 -10.06 -25.03 -4.23
CA HIS A 279 -9.94 -26.38 -3.66
C HIS A 279 -10.54 -27.47 -4.56
N ALA A 280 -10.45 -27.35 -5.89
CA ALA A 280 -10.97 -28.38 -6.80
C ALA A 280 -10.17 -29.70 -6.66
N ASP A 281 -8.89 -29.59 -6.34
CA ASP A 281 -7.96 -30.72 -6.30
C ASP A 281 -7.97 -31.45 -4.95
N THR A 282 -8.65 -30.93 -3.92
CA THR A 282 -8.77 -31.65 -2.62
C THR A 282 -9.66 -32.89 -2.71
N GLU A 283 -10.44 -33.06 -3.78
CA GLU A 283 -11.18 -34.31 -4.05
C GLU A 283 -10.28 -35.42 -4.62
N GLN A 284 -9.04 -35.11 -5.01
CA GLN A 284 -8.08 -36.04 -5.60
C GLN A 284 -6.97 -36.46 -4.61
N ALA A 285 -7.00 -35.93 -3.38
CA ALA A 285 -6.03 -36.22 -2.34
C ALA A 285 -6.18 -37.66 -1.82
N LYS A 286 -5.15 -38.49 -1.98
CA LYS A 286 -5.12 -39.89 -1.51
C LYS A 286 -4.84 -39.96 0.00
N CYS A 287 -5.78 -39.55 0.84
CA CYS A 287 -5.66 -39.62 2.31
C CYS A 287 -5.80 -41.05 2.85
N THR A 288 -5.50 -41.28 4.13
CA THR A 288 -5.80 -42.55 4.81
C THR A 288 -7.29 -42.69 5.15
N PRO A 289 -7.81 -43.93 5.36
CA PRO A 289 -9.15 -44.13 5.92
C PRO A 289 -9.37 -43.40 7.27
N ALA A 290 -8.36 -43.41 8.15
CA ALA A 290 -8.40 -42.68 9.43
C ALA A 290 -8.54 -41.15 9.24
N THR A 291 -7.84 -40.59 8.25
CA THR A 291 -7.98 -39.18 7.86
C THR A 291 -9.37 -38.89 7.33
N LEU A 292 -9.90 -39.71 6.41
CA LEU A 292 -11.22 -39.52 5.83
C LEU A 292 -12.32 -39.45 6.90
N LEU A 293 -12.32 -40.40 7.84
CA LEU A 293 -13.30 -40.47 8.93
C LEU A 293 -13.31 -39.19 9.81
N ARG A 294 -12.18 -38.49 9.92
CA ARG A 294 -12.04 -37.25 10.70
C ARG A 294 -12.54 -35.99 9.98
N LEU A 295 -12.79 -36.06 8.66
CA LEU A 295 -13.25 -34.92 7.86
C LEU A 295 -14.70 -34.51 8.18
N PRO A 296 -15.10 -33.25 7.86
CA PRO A 296 -16.51 -32.87 7.86
C PRO A 296 -17.30 -33.71 6.85
N LEU A 297 -18.54 -34.08 7.21
CA LEU A 297 -19.41 -34.90 6.36
C LEU A 297 -19.65 -34.28 4.97
N SER A 298 -19.56 -32.95 4.83
CA SER A 298 -19.68 -32.27 3.53
C SER A 298 -18.49 -32.48 2.58
N ALA A 299 -17.35 -33.02 3.05
CA ALA A 299 -16.13 -33.16 2.25
C ALA A 299 -16.15 -34.35 1.27
N ILE A 300 -17.09 -35.31 1.47
CA ILE A 300 -17.18 -36.54 0.68
C ILE A 300 -18.22 -36.50 -0.45
N PHE A 301 -18.75 -35.31 -0.80
CA PHE A 301 -19.79 -35.14 -1.83
C PHE A 301 -19.36 -34.17 -2.92
N ALA A 302 -19.55 -34.56 -4.19
CA ALA A 302 -19.12 -33.77 -5.35
C ALA A 302 -20.00 -32.53 -5.62
N MET A 303 -21.26 -32.59 -5.20
CA MET A 303 -22.19 -31.45 -5.24
C MET A 303 -23.25 -31.63 -4.16
N ILE A 304 -23.50 -30.56 -3.38
CA ILE A 304 -24.51 -30.53 -2.32
C ILE A 304 -25.58 -29.50 -2.72
N PRO A 305 -26.86 -29.88 -2.87
CA PRO A 305 -27.94 -28.93 -3.13
C PRO A 305 -28.04 -27.87 -2.01
N THR A 306 -28.37 -26.63 -2.36
CA THR A 306 -28.39 -25.47 -1.44
C THR A 306 -29.17 -25.73 -0.15
N ASP A 307 -30.35 -26.34 -0.28
CA ASP A 307 -31.33 -26.51 0.80
C ASP A 307 -31.24 -27.90 1.47
N TYR A 308 -30.25 -28.71 1.04
CA TYR A 308 -30.02 -30.05 1.55
C TYR A 308 -29.72 -30.04 3.04
N TRP A 309 -30.14 -31.08 3.76
CA TRP A 309 -30.19 -31.01 5.23
C TRP A 309 -28.80 -30.85 5.88
N ILE A 310 -27.70 -31.27 5.25
CA ILE A 310 -26.33 -31.05 5.71
C ILE A 310 -25.92 -29.56 5.69
N THR A 311 -26.48 -28.75 4.77
CA THR A 311 -26.16 -27.30 4.70
C THR A 311 -26.80 -26.50 5.83
N ARG A 312 -27.74 -27.07 6.59
CA ARG A 312 -28.42 -26.41 7.71
C ARG A 312 -27.45 -26.22 8.88
N SER A 313 -27.50 -25.03 9.51
CA SER A 313 -26.51 -24.59 10.52
C SER A 313 -26.16 -25.64 11.58
N ARG A 314 -27.18 -26.33 12.13
CA ARG A 314 -27.04 -27.37 13.16
C ARG A 314 -26.31 -28.65 12.71
N HIS A 315 -26.22 -28.91 11.41
CA HIS A 315 -25.59 -30.13 10.85
C HIS A 315 -24.20 -29.85 10.22
N LYS A 316 -23.79 -28.59 10.05
CA LYS A 316 -22.51 -28.22 9.41
C LYS A 316 -21.25 -28.73 10.13
N LYS A 317 -21.36 -29.22 11.37
CA LYS A 317 -20.24 -29.78 12.16
C LYS A 317 -20.19 -31.31 12.16
N LEU A 318 -21.11 -32.00 11.50
CA LEU A 318 -21.11 -33.45 11.43
C LEU A 318 -19.85 -33.97 10.73
N LYS A 319 -19.33 -35.11 11.18
CA LYS A 319 -18.12 -35.77 10.64
C LYS A 319 -18.47 -37.03 9.86
N VAL A 320 -17.57 -37.47 8.98
CA VAL A 320 -17.71 -38.73 8.24
C VAL A 320 -17.85 -39.92 9.21
N SER A 321 -17.09 -39.94 10.31
CA SER A 321 -17.16 -40.97 11.37
C SER A 321 -18.48 -41.06 12.14
N GLN A 322 -19.49 -40.24 11.82
CA GLN A 322 -20.84 -40.32 12.42
C GLN A 322 -21.86 -40.98 11.47
N PHE A 323 -21.41 -41.38 10.28
CA PHE A 323 -22.23 -41.93 9.19
C PHE A 323 -21.56 -43.13 8.51
N PHE A 324 -20.23 -43.21 8.58
CA PHE A 324 -19.40 -44.30 8.06
C PHE A 324 -18.44 -44.78 9.14
N THR A 325 -18.03 -46.04 9.05
CA THR A 325 -17.01 -46.67 9.88
C THR A 325 -16.00 -47.42 9.01
N TYR A 326 -14.84 -47.77 9.57
CA TYR A 326 -13.88 -48.67 8.94
C TYR A 326 -14.19 -50.11 9.35
N ASP A 327 -14.24 -51.00 8.36
CA ASP A 327 -14.45 -52.42 8.55
C ASP A 327 -13.10 -53.14 8.67
N HIS A 328 -12.83 -53.69 9.85
CA HIS A 328 -11.58 -54.38 10.15
C HIS A 328 -11.47 -55.77 9.52
N HIS A 329 -12.55 -56.35 9.01
CA HIS A 329 -12.53 -57.66 8.35
C HIS A 329 -12.25 -57.51 6.85
N PHE A 330 -12.86 -56.54 6.18
CA PHE A 330 -12.67 -56.29 4.74
C PHE A 330 -11.61 -55.22 4.43
N GLY A 331 -11.12 -54.47 5.41
CA GLY A 331 -10.11 -53.43 5.23
C GLY A 331 -10.60 -52.28 4.35
N CYS A 332 -11.85 -51.83 4.54
CA CYS A 332 -12.49 -50.79 3.74
C CYS A 332 -13.41 -49.89 4.60
N ILE A 333 -13.94 -48.81 4.03
CA ILE A 333 -14.94 -47.95 4.69
C ILE A 333 -16.35 -48.36 4.25
N ARG A 334 -17.25 -48.54 5.22
CA ARG A 334 -18.66 -48.85 5.01
C ARG A 334 -19.59 -47.86 5.73
N PRO A 335 -20.85 -47.68 5.30
CA PRO A 335 -21.86 -47.00 6.09
C PRO A 335 -22.05 -47.64 7.47
N LEU A 336 -22.50 -46.86 8.46
CA LEU A 336 -22.92 -47.38 9.76
C LEU A 336 -24.22 -48.19 9.63
N LEU A 337 -24.21 -49.38 10.25
CA LEU A 337 -25.34 -50.29 10.37
C LEU A 337 -26.04 -50.09 11.73
N SER A 338 -27.24 -50.65 11.90
CA SER A 338 -27.97 -50.61 13.17
C SER A 338 -27.20 -51.26 14.33
N SER A 339 -26.35 -52.24 14.04
CA SER A 339 -25.44 -52.90 14.98
C SER A 339 -24.39 -51.95 15.58
N ASP A 340 -23.96 -50.94 14.82
CA ASP A 340 -22.88 -50.05 15.20
C ASP A 340 -23.34 -48.91 16.14
N GLN A 341 -24.58 -48.98 16.66
CA GLN A 341 -25.22 -48.00 17.54
C GLN A 341 -25.00 -46.52 17.15
N PRO A 342 -25.31 -46.12 15.90
CA PRO A 342 -25.05 -44.76 15.42
C PRO A 342 -25.79 -43.70 16.25
N SER A 343 -25.07 -42.65 16.70
CA SER A 343 -25.61 -41.58 17.57
C SER A 343 -26.80 -40.78 16.99
N SER A 344 -27.12 -40.95 15.71
CA SER A 344 -28.29 -40.34 15.06
C SER A 344 -28.85 -41.26 13.96
N PRO A 345 -29.53 -42.37 14.32
CA PRO A 345 -29.90 -43.42 13.36
C PRO A 345 -30.81 -42.88 12.25
N ARG A 346 -31.78 -42.02 12.60
CA ARG A 346 -32.68 -41.34 11.64
C ARG A 346 -31.94 -40.51 10.58
N LEU A 347 -30.74 -39.99 10.88
CA LEU A 347 -29.92 -39.27 9.90
C LEU A 347 -29.08 -40.24 9.04
N VAL A 348 -28.58 -41.34 9.62
CA VAL A 348 -27.82 -42.36 8.87
C VAL A 348 -28.72 -43.06 7.84
N SER A 349 -29.89 -43.55 8.26
CA SER A 349 -30.87 -44.17 7.35
C SER A 349 -31.33 -43.19 6.26
N LYS A 350 -31.50 -41.91 6.62
CA LYS A 350 -31.80 -40.86 5.63
C LYS A 350 -30.66 -40.68 4.63
N LEU A 351 -29.41 -40.55 5.10
CA LEU A 351 -28.26 -40.35 4.19
C LEU A 351 -28.11 -41.54 3.23
N SER A 352 -28.24 -42.76 3.74
CA SER A 352 -28.16 -43.98 2.92
C SER A 352 -29.20 -43.97 1.80
N ARG A 353 -30.47 -43.62 2.11
CA ARG A 353 -31.54 -43.48 1.12
C ARG A 353 -31.30 -42.30 0.16
N ASP A 354 -30.84 -41.16 0.66
CA ASP A 354 -30.56 -39.97 -0.16
C ASP A 354 -29.43 -40.25 -1.17
N ILE A 355 -28.42 -41.08 -0.81
CA ILE A 355 -27.35 -41.57 -1.70
C ILE A 355 -27.88 -42.62 -2.69
N HIS A 356 -28.64 -43.62 -2.23
CA HIS A 356 -29.23 -44.66 -3.09
C HIS A 356 -30.13 -44.05 -4.18
N ASN A 357 -30.98 -43.08 -3.80
CA ASN A 357 -31.84 -42.33 -4.71
C ASN A 357 -31.07 -41.29 -5.56
N ARG A 358 -29.72 -41.28 -5.52
CA ARG A 358 -28.81 -40.40 -6.27
C ARG A 358 -29.05 -38.89 -6.06
N THR A 359 -29.77 -38.49 -5.01
CA THR A 359 -30.09 -37.09 -4.69
C THR A 359 -28.86 -36.30 -4.24
N ILE A 360 -27.85 -37.02 -3.72
CA ILE A 360 -26.50 -36.55 -3.47
C ILE A 360 -25.51 -37.61 -3.97
N LYS A 361 -24.33 -37.17 -4.44
CA LYS A 361 -23.31 -38.07 -5.03
C LYS A 361 -22.00 -37.95 -4.26
N LEU A 362 -21.44 -39.10 -3.90
CA LEU A 362 -20.11 -39.20 -3.30
C LEU A 362 -19.02 -38.79 -4.32
N ASN A 363 -17.96 -38.10 -3.86
CA ASN A 363 -16.83 -37.69 -4.69
C ASN A 363 -15.68 -38.72 -4.69
N GLN A 364 -14.64 -38.44 -5.48
CA GLN A 364 -13.49 -39.33 -5.65
C GLN A 364 -12.62 -39.49 -4.40
N LEU A 365 -12.87 -38.72 -3.33
CA LEU A 365 -12.16 -38.82 -2.07
C LEU A 365 -12.54 -40.08 -1.28
N ILE A 366 -13.79 -40.55 -1.39
CA ILE A 366 -14.31 -41.68 -0.61
C ILE A 366 -14.44 -42.98 -1.42
N TRP A 367 -14.69 -42.92 -2.73
CA TRP A 367 -14.85 -44.13 -3.55
C TRP A 367 -13.65 -45.10 -3.46
N PRO A 368 -12.37 -44.66 -3.47
CA PRO A 368 -11.23 -45.55 -3.31
C PRO A 368 -11.15 -46.27 -1.96
N HIS A 369 -11.86 -45.80 -0.93
CA HIS A 369 -11.92 -46.44 0.38
C HIS A 369 -13.13 -47.37 0.56
N ILE A 370 -14.18 -47.22 -0.26
CA ILE A 370 -15.33 -48.13 -0.29
C ILE A 370 -15.05 -49.33 -1.21
N LEU A 371 -14.44 -49.09 -2.37
CA LEU A 371 -14.33 -50.08 -3.45
C LEU A 371 -13.11 -51.01 -3.34
N ASN A 372 -12.03 -50.55 -2.71
CA ASN A 372 -10.82 -51.37 -2.52
C ASN A 372 -10.83 -52.00 -1.12
N GLN A 373 -10.62 -53.31 -1.07
CA GLN A 373 -10.46 -54.08 0.17
C GLN A 373 -8.99 -54.08 0.62
N ASN A 374 -8.73 -54.58 1.84
CA ASN A 374 -7.39 -54.76 2.43
C ASN A 374 -6.57 -53.46 2.57
N GLN A 375 -7.19 -52.29 2.62
CA GLN A 375 -6.52 -51.04 2.97
C GLN A 375 -6.28 -50.96 4.49
N PRO A 376 -5.07 -50.63 4.96
CA PRO A 376 -4.85 -50.34 6.38
C PRO A 376 -5.53 -49.03 6.78
N LEU A 377 -6.10 -49.00 7.99
CA LEU A 377 -6.75 -47.82 8.58
C LEU A 377 -5.83 -46.57 8.56
N GLY A 378 -4.54 -46.77 8.85
CA GLY A 378 -3.50 -45.74 8.84
C GLY A 378 -3.60 -44.74 10.01
N GLU A 379 -2.65 -43.81 10.07
CA GLU A 379 -2.73 -42.66 10.98
C GLU A 379 -3.46 -41.48 10.34
N VAL A 380 -3.81 -40.47 11.15
CA VAL A 380 -4.48 -39.23 10.69
C VAL A 380 -3.43 -38.26 10.14
N ASP A 381 -3.18 -38.37 8.84
CA ASP A 381 -2.14 -37.65 8.10
C ASP A 381 -2.59 -36.26 7.57
N ASN A 382 -1.70 -35.61 6.80
CA ASN A 382 -1.96 -34.32 6.14
C ASN A 382 -1.26 -34.19 4.79
N SER A 383 -0.20 -34.98 4.58
CA SER A 383 0.57 -35.15 3.34
C SER A 383 -0.31 -35.05 2.11
N ALA A 384 -1.29 -35.96 1.96
CA ALA A 384 -2.16 -36.01 0.80
C ALA A 384 -2.85 -34.68 0.42
N PHE A 385 -3.22 -33.86 1.41
CA PHE A 385 -3.83 -32.54 1.16
C PHE A 385 -2.81 -31.42 0.95
N ILE A 386 -1.65 -31.49 1.63
CA ILE A 386 -0.53 -30.58 1.43
C ILE A 386 0.06 -30.78 0.03
N ASP A 387 0.32 -32.03 -0.36
CA ASP A 387 0.86 -32.42 -1.66
C ASP A 387 -0.09 -32.04 -2.80
N ALA A 388 -1.40 -32.31 -2.67
CA ALA A 388 -2.39 -31.90 -3.66
C ALA A 388 -2.46 -30.36 -3.81
N PHE A 389 -2.37 -29.61 -2.71
CA PHE A 389 -2.35 -28.15 -2.74
C PHE A 389 -1.05 -27.58 -3.32
N CYS A 390 0.11 -28.12 -2.92
CA CYS A 390 1.42 -27.69 -3.38
C CYS A 390 1.67 -28.08 -4.84
N SER A 391 1.03 -29.15 -5.34
CA SER A 391 1.04 -29.55 -6.76
C SER A 391 0.25 -28.60 -7.66
N GLN A 392 -0.57 -27.69 -7.13
CA GLN A 392 -1.35 -26.76 -7.95
C GLN A 392 -0.42 -25.88 -8.82
N PRO A 393 -0.68 -25.71 -10.13
CA PRO A 393 0.07 -24.78 -10.97
C PRO A 393 0.03 -23.33 -10.48
N GLN A 394 -1.02 -22.95 -9.73
CA GLN A 394 -1.15 -21.64 -9.08
C GLN A 394 -0.22 -21.46 -7.86
N TRP A 395 0.27 -22.56 -7.27
CA TRP A 395 1.23 -22.58 -6.17
C TRP A 395 2.67 -22.70 -6.66
N ILE A 396 2.97 -23.74 -7.47
CA ILE A 396 4.31 -23.99 -8.03
C ILE A 396 4.82 -22.73 -8.76
N ASN A 397 4.02 -22.21 -9.69
CA ASN A 397 4.35 -21.03 -10.49
C ASN A 397 3.75 -19.74 -9.89
N TYR A 398 3.60 -19.68 -8.55
CA TYR A 398 2.98 -18.54 -7.87
C TYR A 398 3.67 -17.21 -8.22
N LYS A 399 2.88 -16.27 -8.76
CA LYS A 399 3.30 -14.90 -9.07
C LYS A 399 2.22 -13.93 -8.54
N PRO A 400 2.55 -12.95 -7.67
CA PRO A 400 1.54 -12.12 -7.00
C PRO A 400 0.61 -11.35 -7.93
N LYS A 401 1.10 -10.87 -9.08
CA LYS A 401 0.26 -10.11 -10.02
C LYS A 401 -0.79 -11.01 -10.72
N PRO A 402 -0.42 -12.13 -11.40
CA PRO A 402 -1.39 -13.09 -11.94
C PRO A 402 -2.41 -13.59 -10.91
N PHE A 403 -1.97 -13.95 -9.71
CA PHE A 403 -2.87 -14.46 -8.66
C PHE A 403 -3.99 -13.46 -8.33
N ARG A 404 -3.63 -12.19 -8.04
CA ARG A 404 -4.61 -11.11 -7.78
C ARG A 404 -5.54 -10.84 -8.96
N LEU A 405 -5.02 -10.84 -10.18
CA LEU A 405 -5.84 -10.64 -11.38
C LEU A 405 -6.87 -11.78 -11.54
N SER A 406 -6.49 -13.02 -11.25
CA SER A 406 -7.43 -14.15 -11.26
C SER A 406 -8.55 -13.98 -10.22
N LEU A 407 -8.23 -13.48 -9.02
CA LEU A 407 -9.23 -13.21 -7.97
C LEU A 407 -10.19 -12.08 -8.37
N ILE A 408 -9.67 -11.01 -9.00
CA ILE A 408 -10.49 -9.92 -9.53
C ILE A 408 -11.40 -10.42 -10.67
N GLN A 409 -10.88 -11.24 -11.59
CA GLN A 409 -11.65 -11.83 -12.68
C GLN A 409 -12.78 -12.74 -12.18
N ARG A 410 -12.54 -13.56 -11.13
CA ARG A 410 -13.58 -14.37 -10.47
C ARG A 410 -14.72 -13.54 -9.86
N SER A 411 -14.49 -12.25 -9.56
CA SER A 411 -15.49 -11.34 -8.97
C SER A 411 -16.33 -10.55 -10.00
N LEU A 412 -16.04 -10.72 -11.29
CA LEU A 412 -16.72 -10.02 -12.38
C LEU A 412 -17.71 -10.98 -13.07
N PRO A 413 -18.95 -10.53 -13.39
CA PRO A 413 -19.85 -11.33 -14.21
C PRO A 413 -19.29 -11.48 -15.63
N SER A 414 -19.55 -12.59 -16.30
CA SER A 414 -18.96 -12.92 -17.62
C SER A 414 -19.21 -11.85 -18.70
N SER A 415 -20.33 -11.12 -18.59
CA SER A 415 -20.69 -9.99 -19.46
C SER A 415 -19.86 -8.71 -19.26
N ALA A 416 -18.95 -8.68 -18.27
CA ALA A 416 -18.04 -7.56 -18.02
C ALA A 416 -16.67 -7.69 -18.71
N MET A 417 -16.47 -8.70 -19.57
CA MET A 417 -15.25 -8.83 -20.37
C MET A 417 -15.07 -7.63 -21.32
N PRO A 418 -13.83 -7.20 -21.60
CA PRO A 418 -13.58 -5.98 -22.37
C PRO A 418 -13.97 -6.15 -23.84
N GLN A 419 -14.80 -5.22 -24.33
CA GLN A 419 -15.21 -5.08 -25.74
C GLN A 419 -14.05 -4.76 -26.71
N ILE A 420 -12.84 -4.55 -26.19
CA ILE A 420 -11.65 -4.13 -26.94
C ILE A 420 -10.52 -5.14 -26.65
N PRO A 421 -9.90 -5.76 -27.67
CA PRO A 421 -8.82 -6.72 -27.51
C PRO A 421 -7.60 -6.21 -26.71
N THR A 422 -6.92 -7.14 -26.05
CA THR A 422 -5.73 -6.94 -25.21
C THR A 422 -4.57 -6.24 -25.95
N SER A 423 -4.46 -6.47 -27.26
CA SER A 423 -3.52 -5.79 -28.16
C SER A 423 -3.83 -4.30 -28.31
N LYS A 424 -5.07 -3.95 -28.66
CA LYS A 424 -5.55 -2.57 -28.81
C LYS A 424 -5.42 -1.78 -27.50
N TRP A 425 -5.74 -2.35 -26.34
CA TRP A 425 -5.44 -1.72 -25.04
C TRP A 425 -3.95 -1.47 -24.81
N SER A 426 -3.10 -2.42 -25.19
CA SER A 426 -1.64 -2.29 -25.07
C SER A 426 -1.06 -1.20 -25.98
N LEU A 427 -1.71 -0.91 -27.12
CA LEU A 427 -1.39 0.20 -28.01
C LEU A 427 -1.92 1.54 -27.47
N PHE A 428 -3.17 1.62 -27.02
CA PHE A 428 -3.80 2.82 -26.44
C PHE A 428 -2.95 3.46 -25.32
N TRP A 429 -2.37 2.64 -24.44
CA TRP A 429 -1.51 3.14 -23.36
C TRP A 429 -0.14 3.68 -23.83
N LYS A 430 0.29 3.37 -25.05
CA LYS A 430 1.53 3.87 -25.68
C LYS A 430 1.34 5.15 -26.51
N VAL A 431 0.12 5.48 -26.95
CA VAL A 431 -0.14 6.67 -27.81
C VAL A 431 0.37 7.96 -27.15
N PRO A 432 1.06 8.87 -27.85
CA PRO A 432 1.73 10.05 -27.28
C PRO A 432 0.78 11.23 -26.96
N VAL A 433 -0.23 10.97 -26.12
CA VAL A 433 -1.27 11.95 -25.74
C VAL A 433 -1.17 12.44 -24.30
N SER A 434 -1.71 13.65 -24.07
CA SER A 434 -1.81 14.30 -22.76
C SER A 434 -2.55 13.41 -21.74
N PRO A 435 -2.11 13.33 -20.47
CA PRO A 435 -2.76 12.46 -19.47
C PRO A 435 -4.25 12.75 -19.24
N GLU A 436 -4.67 14.01 -19.42
CA GLU A 436 -6.05 14.49 -19.30
C GLU A 436 -6.87 14.01 -20.50
N SER A 437 -6.35 14.20 -21.70
CA SER A 437 -6.94 13.73 -22.97
C SER A 437 -7.09 12.21 -22.99
N ARG A 438 -6.07 11.48 -22.50
CA ARG A 438 -6.15 10.01 -22.36
C ARG A 438 -7.16 9.59 -21.30
N SER A 439 -7.36 10.39 -20.24
CA SER A 439 -8.42 10.15 -19.24
C SER A 439 -9.82 10.36 -19.79
N LEU A 440 -10.01 11.34 -20.69
CA LEU A 440 -11.26 11.53 -21.44
C LEU A 440 -11.56 10.34 -22.36
N TRP A 441 -10.60 9.94 -23.19
CA TRP A 441 -10.78 8.81 -24.12
C TRP A 441 -10.97 7.47 -23.38
N TYR A 442 -10.22 7.23 -22.31
CA TYR A 442 -10.43 6.06 -21.44
C TYR A 442 -11.88 5.98 -20.90
N ARG A 443 -12.46 7.12 -20.52
CA ARG A 443 -13.85 7.20 -20.07
C ARG A 443 -14.87 7.02 -21.21
N LEU A 444 -14.51 7.37 -22.46
CA LEU A 444 -15.35 7.14 -23.64
C LEU A 444 -15.51 5.64 -23.91
N PHE A 445 -14.43 4.86 -23.91
CA PHE A 445 -14.47 3.40 -24.07
C PHE A 445 -15.39 2.72 -23.05
N HIS A 446 -15.34 3.17 -21.79
CA HIS A 446 -16.23 2.67 -20.71
C HIS A 446 -17.65 3.26 -20.74
N ARG A 447 -17.96 4.11 -21.73
CA ARG A 447 -19.23 4.88 -21.84
C ARG A 447 -19.58 5.63 -20.55
N LYS A 448 -18.56 6.21 -19.87
CA LYS A 448 -18.69 6.99 -18.61
C LYS A 448 -18.34 8.47 -18.81
N LEU A 449 -19.05 9.09 -19.72
CA LEU A 449 -19.09 10.53 -19.94
C LEU A 449 -20.53 11.03 -19.81
N TYR A 450 -20.70 12.33 -19.63
CA TYR A 450 -22.01 12.99 -19.75
C TYR A 450 -22.30 13.31 -21.22
N SER A 451 -23.59 13.33 -21.53
CA SER A 451 -24.21 13.80 -22.78
C SER A 451 -25.59 14.33 -22.42
N GLN A 452 -26.20 15.18 -23.25
CA GLN A 452 -27.50 15.76 -22.91
C GLN A 452 -28.59 14.69 -22.64
N SER A 453 -28.63 13.62 -23.44
CA SER A 453 -29.52 12.44 -23.26
C SER A 453 -29.28 11.58 -22.01
N LEU A 454 -28.18 11.84 -21.29
CA LEU A 454 -27.89 11.25 -19.98
C LEU A 454 -28.23 12.23 -18.84
N LEU A 455 -28.05 13.53 -19.05
CA LEU A 455 -28.46 14.56 -18.08
C LEU A 455 -29.98 14.63 -17.94
N SER A 456 -30.73 14.53 -19.04
CA SER A 456 -32.20 14.50 -19.08
C SER A 456 -32.83 13.30 -18.33
N ARG A 457 -32.03 12.39 -17.75
CA ARG A 457 -32.47 11.24 -16.95
C ARG A 457 -32.22 11.43 -15.44
N PHE A 458 -31.57 12.51 -15.04
CA PHE A 458 -31.26 12.85 -13.64
C PHE A 458 -32.05 14.06 -13.14
N ASP A 459 -32.75 14.74 -14.04
CA ASP A 459 -33.28 16.09 -13.86
C ASP A 459 -34.69 16.12 -14.46
N ASN A 460 -35.72 16.24 -13.62
CA ASN A 460 -37.09 15.79 -13.89
C ASN A 460 -37.80 16.63 -14.97
N GLY A 461 -37.54 16.35 -16.25
CA GLY A 461 -38.11 17.06 -17.40
C GLY A 461 -37.45 18.42 -17.72
N LEU A 462 -36.81 19.06 -16.74
CA LEU A 462 -36.13 20.36 -16.85
C LEU A 462 -35.06 20.41 -17.95
N THR A 463 -34.28 19.34 -18.11
CA THR A 463 -33.20 19.25 -19.09
C THR A 463 -33.66 18.50 -20.34
N SER A 464 -33.98 19.21 -21.43
CA SER A 464 -34.23 18.60 -22.76
C SER A 464 -33.04 17.74 -23.21
N SER A 465 -33.33 16.58 -23.84
CA SER A 465 -32.35 15.61 -24.33
C SER A 465 -31.75 15.94 -25.71
N GLN A 466 -32.25 16.98 -26.37
CA GLN A 466 -31.82 17.42 -27.70
C GLN A 466 -30.45 18.10 -27.69
N CYS A 467 -29.73 17.98 -28.81
CA CYS A 467 -28.43 18.60 -29.01
C CYS A 467 -28.53 20.13 -29.11
N LYS A 468 -28.03 20.87 -28.10
CA LYS A 468 -27.99 22.36 -28.05
C LYS A 468 -27.26 23.07 -29.22
N PHE A 469 -26.75 22.31 -30.20
CA PHE A 469 -25.98 22.81 -31.35
C PHE A 469 -26.69 22.67 -32.69
N CYS A 470 -27.65 21.75 -32.82
CA CYS A 470 -28.42 21.56 -34.06
C CYS A 470 -29.92 21.31 -33.83
N SER A 471 -30.35 21.16 -32.57
CA SER A 471 -31.72 21.00 -32.07
C SER A 471 -32.54 19.82 -32.61
N ALA A 472 -32.19 19.23 -33.75
CA ALA A 472 -32.95 18.17 -34.41
C ALA A 472 -32.81 16.78 -33.74
N ASN A 473 -31.64 16.42 -33.23
CA ASN A 473 -31.33 15.07 -32.76
C ASN A 473 -31.12 15.03 -31.24
N THR A 474 -31.43 13.89 -30.62
CA THR A 474 -31.04 13.60 -29.24
C THR A 474 -29.51 13.46 -29.13
N GLU A 475 -28.90 14.08 -28.13
CA GLU A 475 -27.43 14.06 -28.00
C GLU A 475 -26.98 12.86 -27.16
N ASP A 476 -26.72 11.73 -27.81
CA ASP A 476 -25.96 10.61 -27.28
C ASP A 476 -24.44 10.88 -27.33
N LEU A 477 -23.60 9.91 -26.96
CA LEU A 477 -22.14 10.08 -27.05
C LEU A 477 -21.61 10.09 -28.50
N GLN A 478 -22.24 9.41 -29.47
CA GLN A 478 -21.86 9.53 -30.88
C GLN A 478 -22.20 10.90 -31.44
N HIS A 479 -23.36 11.46 -31.12
CA HIS A 479 -23.78 12.79 -31.55
C HIS A 479 -23.03 13.91 -30.82
N LEU A 480 -22.69 13.73 -29.55
CA LEU A 480 -21.83 14.66 -28.79
C LEU A 480 -20.44 14.83 -29.43
N PHE A 481 -19.87 13.77 -30.01
CA PHE A 481 -18.49 13.80 -30.51
C PHE A 481 -18.33 13.82 -32.02
N VAL A 482 -19.26 13.22 -32.78
CA VAL A 482 -19.08 12.95 -34.23
C VAL A 482 -20.31 13.33 -35.05
N ARG A 483 -21.49 12.78 -34.76
CA ARG A 483 -22.69 12.88 -35.64
C ARG A 483 -23.34 14.27 -35.68
N CYS A 484 -22.98 15.20 -34.80
CA CYS A 484 -23.52 16.56 -34.83
C CYS A 484 -22.86 17.40 -35.94
N PRO A 485 -23.60 17.94 -36.93
CA PRO A 485 -23.01 18.63 -38.08
C PRO A 485 -22.07 19.80 -37.73
N MET A 486 -22.41 20.58 -36.70
CA MET A 486 -21.57 21.67 -36.19
C MET A 486 -20.19 21.17 -35.70
N LYS A 487 -20.20 20.03 -35.01
CA LYS A 487 -19.01 19.41 -34.42
C LYS A 487 -18.22 18.60 -35.45
N TRP A 488 -18.90 18.03 -36.45
CA TRP A 488 -18.30 17.31 -37.57
C TRP A 488 -17.37 18.19 -38.42
N ARG A 489 -17.73 19.47 -38.62
CA ARG A 489 -16.84 20.45 -39.30
C ARG A 489 -15.45 20.51 -38.66
N VAL A 490 -15.34 20.44 -37.33
CA VAL A 490 -14.05 20.47 -36.60
C VAL A 490 -13.21 19.20 -36.88
N TRP A 491 -13.84 18.06 -37.21
CA TRP A 491 -13.12 16.86 -37.67
C TRP A 491 -12.62 17.00 -39.10
N ILE A 492 -13.46 17.49 -40.02
CA ILE A 492 -13.07 17.76 -41.42
C ILE A 492 -11.86 18.70 -41.45
N ASP A 493 -11.96 19.86 -40.81
CA ASP A 493 -10.89 20.87 -40.77
C ASP A 493 -9.59 20.30 -40.18
N ALA A 494 -9.69 19.44 -39.16
CA ALA A 494 -8.54 18.81 -38.50
C ALA A 494 -7.89 17.70 -39.33
N PHE A 495 -8.66 16.91 -40.08
CA PHE A 495 -8.13 15.88 -40.98
C PHE A 495 -7.54 16.48 -42.25
N ASN A 496 -8.20 17.47 -42.85
CA ASN A 496 -7.67 18.19 -44.01
C ASN A 496 -6.29 18.81 -43.72
N PHE A 497 -6.07 19.31 -42.49
CA PHE A 497 -4.76 19.78 -42.05
C PHE A 497 -3.72 18.66 -41.82
N PHE A 498 -4.16 17.44 -41.50
CA PHE A 498 -3.29 16.30 -41.20
C PHE A 498 -2.89 15.51 -42.45
N SER A 499 -3.82 15.31 -43.38
CA SER A 499 -3.60 14.69 -44.69
C SER A 499 -4.69 15.17 -45.67
N PRO A 500 -4.41 16.17 -46.53
CA PRO A 500 -5.39 16.70 -47.48
C PRO A 500 -5.96 15.66 -48.46
N HIS A 501 -5.24 14.57 -48.68
CA HIS A 501 -5.58 13.53 -49.66
C HIS A 501 -6.37 12.35 -49.06
N LEU A 502 -6.71 12.39 -47.76
CA LEU A 502 -7.47 11.33 -47.08
C LEU A 502 -8.77 11.86 -46.48
N THR A 503 -9.89 11.43 -47.05
CA THR A 503 -11.23 11.68 -46.50
C THR A 503 -11.57 10.59 -45.47
N PHE A 504 -12.08 11.00 -44.30
CA PHE A 504 -12.57 10.09 -43.25
C PHE A 504 -14.07 10.29 -43.07
N THR A 505 -14.84 9.21 -43.00
CA THR A 505 -16.27 9.25 -42.71
C THR A 505 -16.54 9.41 -41.21
N GLN A 506 -17.79 9.71 -40.84
CA GLN A 506 -18.20 9.70 -39.44
C GLN A 506 -18.04 8.31 -38.79
N ASP A 507 -18.24 7.25 -39.56
CA ASP A 507 -18.13 5.85 -39.11
C ASP A 507 -16.69 5.40 -38.90
N ASP A 508 -15.73 5.93 -39.68
CA ASP A 508 -14.29 5.78 -39.43
C ASP A 508 -13.91 6.41 -38.09
N VAL A 509 -14.38 7.63 -37.82
CA VAL A 509 -14.11 8.33 -36.55
C VAL A 509 -14.75 7.62 -35.37
N CYS A 510 -15.97 7.11 -35.52
CA CYS A 510 -16.59 6.24 -34.52
C CYS A 510 -15.76 4.95 -34.29
N SER A 511 -15.25 4.33 -35.35
CA SER A 511 -14.41 3.13 -35.28
C SER A 511 -13.06 3.40 -34.60
N ILE A 512 -12.45 4.56 -34.82
CA ILE A 512 -11.27 5.02 -34.08
C ILE A 512 -11.63 5.21 -32.59
N LEU A 513 -12.68 5.98 -32.30
CA LEU A 513 -12.97 6.45 -30.94
C LEU A 513 -13.52 5.37 -30.00
N TRP A 514 -14.33 4.42 -30.50
CA TRP A 514 -14.90 3.33 -29.69
C TRP A 514 -14.18 1.99 -29.84
N SER A 515 -13.66 1.68 -31.03
CA SER A 515 -13.07 0.36 -31.33
C SER A 515 -11.55 0.39 -31.51
N PHE A 516 -10.90 1.56 -31.35
CA PHE A 516 -9.47 1.79 -31.52
C PHE A 516 -8.95 1.16 -32.84
N GLN A 517 -9.62 1.50 -33.93
CA GLN A 517 -9.37 0.92 -35.25
C GLN A 517 -8.02 1.35 -35.83
N GLN A 518 -7.49 0.49 -36.70
CA GLN A 518 -6.25 0.71 -37.46
C GLN A 518 -6.57 0.76 -38.95
N PHE A 519 -5.84 1.58 -39.70
CA PHE A 519 -5.93 1.69 -41.16
C PHE A 519 -4.54 1.51 -41.77
N THR A 520 -4.43 0.80 -42.89
CA THR A 520 -3.13 0.47 -43.51
C THR A 520 -2.47 1.65 -44.24
N PHE A 521 -3.28 2.61 -44.69
CA PHE A 521 -2.87 3.71 -45.58
C PHE A 521 -2.43 5.01 -44.88
N VAL A 522 -2.22 5.00 -43.56
CA VAL A 522 -1.98 6.23 -42.77
C VAL A 522 -1.14 5.98 -41.51
N ASP A 523 -0.42 7.01 -41.02
CA ASP A 523 0.19 6.96 -39.68
C ASP A 523 -0.91 6.93 -38.60
N ASN A 524 -1.19 5.73 -38.14
CA ASN A 524 -2.11 5.46 -37.04
C ASN A 524 -1.71 6.20 -35.74
N ILE A 525 -0.41 6.40 -35.47
CA ILE A 525 0.04 7.06 -34.24
C ILE A 525 -0.33 8.54 -34.28
N GLY A 526 -0.07 9.22 -35.40
CA GLY A 526 -0.53 10.57 -35.68
C GLY A 526 -2.05 10.68 -35.68
N LEU A 527 -2.75 9.78 -36.37
CA LEU A 527 -4.21 9.76 -36.47
C LEU A 527 -4.90 9.63 -35.09
N TRP A 528 -4.45 8.69 -34.25
CA TRP A 528 -4.96 8.54 -32.88
C TRP A 528 -4.61 9.74 -31.99
N THR A 529 -3.42 10.32 -32.18
CA THR A 529 -2.97 11.49 -31.41
C THR A 529 -3.78 12.73 -31.76
N LEU A 530 -4.03 12.96 -33.04
CA LEU A 530 -4.95 13.99 -33.56
C LEU A 530 -6.37 13.76 -33.03
N SER A 531 -6.91 12.55 -33.19
CA SER A 531 -8.28 12.21 -32.76
C SER A 531 -8.49 12.43 -31.26
N CYS A 532 -7.50 12.09 -30.44
CA CYS A 532 -7.52 12.38 -28.99
C CYS A 532 -7.47 13.89 -28.68
N CYS A 533 -6.79 14.69 -29.51
CA CYS A 533 -6.78 16.14 -29.40
C CYS A 533 -8.12 16.75 -29.82
N VAL A 534 -8.70 16.35 -30.95
CA VAL A 534 -10.01 16.81 -31.42
C VAL A 534 -11.10 16.46 -30.39
N LEU A 535 -11.14 15.21 -29.91
CA LEU A 535 -12.02 14.76 -28.81
C LEU A 535 -11.90 15.67 -27.57
N SER A 536 -10.67 16.03 -27.20
CA SER A 536 -10.41 16.90 -26.03
C SER A 536 -10.85 18.35 -26.25
N VAL A 537 -10.76 18.86 -27.48
CA VAL A 537 -11.16 20.22 -27.84
C VAL A 537 -12.68 20.31 -27.95
N ILE A 538 -13.34 19.38 -28.63
CA ILE A 538 -14.80 19.30 -28.73
C ILE A 538 -15.43 19.17 -27.35
N TRP A 539 -14.94 18.27 -26.48
CA TRP A 539 -15.43 18.14 -25.10
C TRP A 539 -15.38 19.45 -24.32
N ARG A 540 -14.23 20.15 -24.36
CA ARG A 540 -14.05 21.42 -23.65
C ARG A 540 -14.92 22.53 -24.22
N ALA A 541 -15.05 22.61 -25.54
CA ALA A 541 -15.87 23.64 -26.19
C ALA A 541 -17.36 23.41 -25.97
N HIS A 542 -17.82 22.15 -26.08
CA HIS A 542 -19.22 21.79 -25.81
C HIS A 542 -19.63 22.16 -24.39
N TRP A 543 -18.90 21.75 -23.35
CA TRP A 543 -19.29 22.06 -21.97
C TRP A 543 -19.14 23.55 -21.62
N ARG A 544 -18.18 24.26 -22.21
CA ARG A 544 -18.08 25.73 -22.05
C ARG A 544 -19.26 26.47 -22.68
N PHE A 545 -19.77 26.03 -23.82
CA PHE A 545 -21.01 26.58 -24.37
C PHE A 545 -22.23 26.20 -23.51
N THR A 546 -22.32 24.93 -23.11
CA THR A 546 -23.49 24.37 -22.39
C THR A 546 -23.64 24.87 -20.95
N ILE A 547 -22.55 25.28 -20.30
CA ILE A 547 -22.49 25.76 -18.89
C ILE A 547 -22.17 27.26 -18.82
N ASP A 548 -21.09 27.70 -19.49
CA ASP A 548 -20.54 29.06 -19.37
C ASP A 548 -21.01 30.00 -20.50
N GLY A 549 -21.86 29.54 -21.43
CA GLY A 549 -22.35 30.32 -22.58
C GLY A 549 -21.33 30.62 -23.69
N PHE A 550 -20.05 30.25 -23.54
CA PHE A 550 -19.00 30.65 -24.50
C PHE A 550 -19.21 30.09 -25.92
N PRO A 551 -19.13 30.91 -26.99
CA PRO A 551 -19.45 30.50 -28.36
C PRO A 551 -18.49 29.47 -28.96
N PHE A 552 -19.05 28.57 -29.78
CA PHE A 552 -18.34 27.47 -30.44
C PHE A 552 -17.71 27.91 -31.78
N ILE A 553 -16.55 28.56 -31.73
CA ILE A 553 -15.90 29.15 -32.91
C ILE A 553 -14.93 28.16 -33.58
N ASN A 554 -15.38 27.47 -34.63
CA ASN A 554 -14.62 26.41 -35.32
C ASN A 554 -13.16 26.77 -35.61
N LYS A 555 -12.88 27.93 -36.24
CA LYS A 555 -11.50 28.37 -36.57
C LYS A 555 -10.58 28.32 -35.33
N GLN A 556 -11.03 28.85 -34.18
CA GLN A 556 -10.25 28.82 -32.93
C GLN A 556 -10.06 27.40 -32.38
N LEU A 557 -11.04 26.52 -32.54
CA LEU A 557 -10.95 25.12 -32.11
C LEU A 557 -9.92 24.36 -32.94
N VAL A 558 -9.92 24.55 -34.26
CA VAL A 558 -8.95 23.95 -35.19
C VAL A 558 -7.54 24.47 -34.91
N THR A 559 -7.35 25.78 -34.71
CA THR A 559 -6.05 26.33 -34.27
C THR A 559 -5.57 25.70 -32.96
N ARG A 560 -6.47 25.47 -31.98
CA ARG A 560 -6.13 24.79 -30.72
C ARG A 560 -5.78 23.31 -30.91
N VAL A 561 -6.41 22.60 -31.85
CA VAL A 561 -6.01 21.24 -32.25
C VAL A 561 -4.61 21.25 -32.86
N ILE A 562 -4.36 22.13 -33.84
CA ILE A 562 -3.08 22.25 -34.56
C ILE A 562 -1.93 22.58 -33.59
N LEU A 563 -2.08 23.61 -32.74
CA LEU A 563 -1.09 23.98 -31.72
C LEU A 563 -0.92 22.88 -30.67
N GLY A 564 -2.01 22.21 -30.28
CA GLY A 564 -2.00 21.09 -29.35
C GLY A 564 -1.31 19.83 -29.88
N ASN A 565 -1.27 19.66 -31.21
CA ASN A 565 -0.57 18.59 -31.91
C ASN A 565 0.90 18.96 -32.15
N ARG A 566 1.18 20.12 -32.77
CA ARG A 566 2.54 20.61 -33.05
C ARG A 566 3.41 20.69 -31.78
N ASN A 567 2.88 21.18 -30.67
CA ASN A 567 3.63 21.25 -29.39
C ASN A 567 3.95 19.87 -28.79
N LYS A 568 3.23 18.79 -29.17
CA LYS A 568 3.56 17.41 -28.79
C LYS A 568 4.67 16.86 -29.68
N TYR A 569 4.57 17.00 -31.01
CA TYR A 569 5.67 16.64 -31.92
C TYR A 569 6.96 17.42 -31.59
N ALA A 570 6.88 18.67 -31.12
CA ALA A 570 8.05 19.45 -30.66
C ALA A 570 8.63 19.01 -29.31
N LYS A 571 7.78 18.59 -28.35
CA LYS A 571 8.27 17.97 -27.10
C LYS A 571 8.81 16.57 -27.34
N GLU A 572 8.19 15.79 -28.22
CA GLU A 572 8.64 14.44 -28.54
C GLU A 572 9.80 14.41 -29.53
N SER A 573 10.04 15.40 -30.37
CA SER A 573 11.32 15.48 -31.10
C SER A 573 12.50 15.72 -30.14
N LYS A 574 12.27 16.38 -28.99
CA LYS A 574 13.24 16.46 -27.88
C LYS A 574 13.34 15.18 -27.03
N VAL A 575 12.36 14.28 -27.06
CA VAL A 575 12.38 12.97 -26.35
C VAL A 575 12.87 11.83 -27.24
N ARG A 576 12.46 11.76 -28.52
CA ARG A 576 13.06 10.89 -29.55
C ARG A 576 14.53 11.23 -29.77
N ARG A 577 14.96 12.52 -29.77
CA ARG A 577 16.39 12.89 -29.67
C ARG A 577 17.09 12.50 -28.33
N LYS A 578 16.41 11.75 -27.46
CA LYS A 578 16.96 11.00 -26.30
C LYS A 578 16.69 9.47 -26.36
N THR A 579 15.88 8.96 -27.29
CA THR A 579 15.54 7.52 -27.39
C THR A 579 15.71 6.91 -28.80
N SER A 580 16.14 7.68 -29.80
CA SER A 580 16.44 7.23 -31.16
C SER A 580 17.92 7.45 -31.54
N LEU A 581 18.83 7.38 -30.56
CA LEU A 581 20.28 7.30 -30.80
C LEU A 581 20.85 6.03 -30.16
N SER A 582 20.71 4.93 -30.89
CA SER A 582 21.56 3.74 -30.87
C SER A 582 21.63 3.27 -32.32
N THR A 583 22.79 3.13 -32.98
CA THR A 583 24.17 3.05 -32.47
C THR A 583 25.14 3.89 -33.31
N SER A 584 25.77 4.91 -32.71
CA SER A 584 27.01 5.52 -33.21
C SER A 584 27.73 6.26 -32.08
N THR A 585 29.05 6.11 -31.98
CA THR A 585 29.88 6.49 -30.83
C THR A 585 30.37 7.94 -30.89
N ARG A 586 29.48 8.91 -30.59
CA ARG A 586 29.91 10.24 -30.12
C ARG A 586 29.31 10.57 -28.76
N LYS A 587 30.17 10.63 -27.75
CA LYS A 587 29.84 10.97 -26.35
C LYS A 587 29.21 12.38 -26.31
N ARG A 588 27.91 12.46 -25.99
CA ARG A 588 27.31 13.72 -25.53
C ARG A 588 27.99 14.07 -24.21
N THR A 589 28.69 15.18 -24.13
CA THR A 589 29.38 15.61 -22.90
C THR A 589 28.38 15.66 -21.74
N ARG A 590 28.60 14.82 -20.74
CA ARG A 590 27.99 15.02 -19.42
C ARG A 590 28.53 16.36 -18.90
N ILE A 591 27.65 17.23 -18.44
CA ILE A 591 28.04 18.19 -17.39
C ILE A 591 28.56 17.30 -16.26
N LYS A 592 29.85 17.40 -15.93
CA LYS A 592 30.44 16.55 -14.89
C LYS A 592 29.84 17.03 -13.55
N ALA A 593 29.74 16.15 -12.57
CA ALA A 593 29.29 16.58 -11.25
C ALA A 593 30.37 17.49 -10.62
N ALA A 594 30.00 18.35 -9.67
CA ALA A 594 30.89 19.41 -9.17
C ALA A 594 32.15 18.86 -8.49
N ASP A 595 32.03 17.70 -7.85
CA ASP A 595 33.13 16.87 -7.33
C ASP A 595 34.11 16.46 -8.44
N VAL A 596 33.60 15.96 -9.56
CA VAL A 596 34.40 15.56 -10.72
C VAL A 596 35.03 16.75 -11.44
N HIS A 597 34.36 17.91 -11.51
CA HIS A 597 34.96 19.13 -12.06
C HIS A 597 36.14 19.61 -11.19
N TRP A 598 35.92 19.80 -9.89
CA TRP A 598 36.96 20.25 -8.97
C TRP A 598 38.19 19.33 -8.97
N CYS A 599 38.00 18.01 -9.04
CA CYS A 599 39.11 17.05 -9.16
C CYS A 599 39.94 17.22 -10.45
N ILE A 600 39.36 17.71 -11.54
CA ILE A 600 40.08 17.99 -12.80
C ILE A 600 40.80 19.34 -12.73
N ASP A 601 40.18 20.32 -12.07
CA ASP A 601 40.74 21.66 -11.95
C ASP A 601 41.90 21.72 -10.91
N ASN A 602 42.05 20.68 -10.06
CA ASN A 602 43.02 20.62 -8.96
C ASN A 602 43.97 19.39 -9.01
N VAL A 603 44.12 18.71 -10.17
CA VAL A 603 44.82 17.40 -10.28
C VAL A 603 46.24 17.38 -9.68
N ALA A 604 46.98 18.50 -9.71
CA ALA A 604 48.32 18.59 -9.12
C ALA A 604 48.30 18.29 -7.60
N ASN A 605 47.36 18.90 -6.87
CA ASN A 605 47.26 18.87 -5.40
C ASN A 605 46.09 17.98 -4.90
N LEU A 606 45.55 17.14 -5.77
CA LEU A 606 44.43 16.25 -5.44
C LEU A 606 44.90 15.12 -4.53
N SER A 607 44.19 14.89 -3.42
CA SER A 607 44.34 13.70 -2.59
C SER A 607 42.99 13.26 -2.03
N VAL A 608 42.89 12.05 -1.49
CA VAL A 608 41.65 11.59 -0.83
C VAL A 608 41.30 12.45 0.38
N GLN A 609 42.29 13.03 1.06
CA GLN A 609 42.06 13.93 2.20
C GLN A 609 41.46 15.26 1.72
N THR A 610 42.04 15.91 0.70
CA THR A 610 41.53 17.19 0.18
C THR A 610 40.17 17.01 -0.50
N PHE A 611 39.95 15.89 -1.20
CA PHE A 611 38.64 15.51 -1.74
C PHE A 611 37.57 15.30 -0.65
N ALA A 612 37.89 14.54 0.41
CA ALA A 612 36.94 14.24 1.48
C ALA A 612 36.58 15.47 2.33
N ILE A 613 37.53 16.39 2.55
CA ILE A 613 37.28 17.67 3.23
C ILE A 613 36.37 18.56 2.35
N THR A 614 36.76 18.82 1.10
CA THR A 614 36.07 19.78 0.21
C THR A 614 34.60 19.39 -0.02
N PHE A 615 34.31 18.11 -0.22
CA PHE A 615 32.95 17.62 -0.46
C PHE A 615 32.24 17.09 0.79
N LYS A 616 32.79 17.34 1.98
CA LYS A 616 32.25 16.92 3.29
C LYS A 616 31.84 15.44 3.31
N HIS A 617 32.70 14.58 2.77
CA HIS A 617 32.49 13.14 2.83
C HIS A 617 32.93 12.62 4.21
N TYR A 618 32.00 12.01 4.93
CA TYR A 618 32.23 11.44 6.27
C TYR A 618 32.31 9.91 6.28
N ASP A 619 31.73 9.23 5.28
CA ASP A 619 31.87 7.78 5.11
C ASP A 619 33.08 7.41 4.23
N ARG A 620 33.92 6.51 4.78
CA ARG A 620 35.16 6.04 4.17
C ARG A 620 34.91 5.24 2.89
N GLN A 621 33.93 4.32 2.90
CA GLN A 621 33.72 3.39 1.78
C GLN A 621 33.13 4.12 0.57
N HIS A 622 32.15 4.99 0.79
CA HIS A 622 31.57 5.86 -0.22
C HIS A 622 32.62 6.80 -0.82
N CYS A 623 33.40 7.48 0.02
CA CYS A 623 34.43 8.41 -0.46
C CYS A 623 35.51 7.69 -1.29
N HIS A 624 36.01 6.54 -0.83
CA HIS A 624 37.03 5.76 -1.54
C HIS A 624 36.49 5.24 -2.89
N SER A 625 35.28 4.69 -2.91
CA SER A 625 34.63 4.25 -4.15
C SER A 625 34.40 5.42 -5.12
N ARG A 626 33.94 6.58 -4.62
CA ARG A 626 33.68 7.78 -5.43
C ARG A 626 34.96 8.39 -6.00
N TYR A 627 36.05 8.40 -5.24
CA TYR A 627 37.36 8.89 -5.67
C TYR A 627 37.95 8.01 -6.77
N ASN A 628 38.00 6.68 -6.58
CA ASN A 628 38.50 5.75 -7.60
C ASN A 628 37.69 5.84 -8.90
N ILE A 629 36.35 5.82 -8.82
CA ILE A 629 35.48 6.01 -10.01
C ILE A 629 35.75 7.36 -10.71
N THR A 630 36.18 8.39 -9.97
CA THR A 630 36.54 9.70 -10.54
C THR A 630 37.90 9.65 -11.24
N LEU A 631 38.92 9.06 -10.62
CA LEU A 631 40.24 8.79 -11.22
C LEU A 631 40.11 7.99 -12.52
N ASP A 632 39.48 6.81 -12.44
CA ASP A 632 39.41 5.81 -13.51
C ASP A 632 38.60 6.32 -14.73
N SER A 633 37.62 7.19 -14.51
CA SER A 633 36.70 7.64 -15.57
C SER A 633 36.97 9.05 -16.11
N HIS A 634 37.76 9.88 -15.42
CA HIS A 634 37.85 11.32 -15.74
C HIS A 634 39.24 11.97 -15.65
N ILE A 635 40.25 11.33 -15.05
CA ILE A 635 41.62 11.88 -14.92
C ILE A 635 42.57 11.17 -15.91
N PRO A 636 43.49 11.88 -16.60
CA PRO A 636 44.45 11.28 -17.52
C PRO A 636 45.38 10.24 -16.88
N GLU A 637 45.81 9.26 -17.67
CA GLU A 637 46.63 8.12 -17.24
C GLU A 637 47.91 8.56 -16.49
N GLU A 638 48.59 9.58 -17.03
CA GLU A 638 49.83 10.19 -16.52
C GLU A 638 49.75 10.62 -15.04
N HIS A 639 48.60 11.16 -14.62
CA HIS A 639 48.37 11.54 -13.23
C HIS A 639 47.65 10.45 -12.43
N ARG A 640 47.00 9.48 -13.11
CA ARG A 640 46.24 8.43 -12.42
C ARG A 640 47.12 7.50 -11.61
N SER A 641 48.27 7.04 -12.13
CA SER A 641 49.16 6.13 -11.39
C SER A 641 49.60 6.77 -10.08
N ARG A 642 50.23 7.96 -10.13
CA ARG A 642 50.66 8.71 -8.93
C ARG A 642 49.54 8.82 -7.89
N LEU A 643 48.34 9.23 -8.31
CA LEU A 643 47.21 9.45 -7.40
C LEU A 643 46.58 8.14 -6.88
N GLN A 644 46.77 7.01 -7.57
CA GLN A 644 46.42 5.68 -7.08
C GLN A 644 47.50 5.15 -6.11
N ASP A 645 48.78 5.32 -6.41
CA ASP A 645 49.92 4.91 -5.58
C ASP A 645 49.97 5.68 -4.26
N GLU A 646 49.75 7.00 -4.28
CA GLU A 646 49.60 7.85 -3.09
C GLU A 646 48.39 7.41 -2.24
N PHE A 647 47.26 7.05 -2.88
CA PHE A 647 46.07 6.57 -2.16
C PHE A 647 46.28 5.17 -1.55
N GLU A 648 46.85 4.24 -2.30
CA GLU A 648 47.24 2.89 -1.86
C GLU A 648 48.18 2.96 -0.66
N THR A 649 49.17 3.86 -0.71
CA THR A 649 50.14 4.09 0.36
C THR A 649 49.46 4.71 1.58
N TRP A 650 48.74 5.83 1.42
CA TRP A 650 48.01 6.48 2.51
C TRP A 650 47.00 5.54 3.19
N ARG A 651 46.29 4.71 2.42
CA ARG A 651 45.31 3.73 2.94
C ARG A 651 45.93 2.71 3.91
N LYS A 652 47.25 2.47 3.83
CA LYS A 652 48.02 1.54 4.68
C LYS A 652 48.63 2.23 5.92
N ILE A 653 48.66 3.58 5.96
CA ILE A 653 49.22 4.38 7.07
C ILE A 653 48.17 4.63 8.16
N ILE A 654 48.61 4.74 9.42
CA ILE A 654 47.74 4.91 10.59
C ILE A 654 46.89 6.20 10.53
N ASP A 655 47.44 7.26 9.94
CA ASP A 655 46.81 8.55 9.63
C ASP A 655 45.48 8.42 8.89
N CYS A 656 45.32 7.41 8.03
CA CYS A 656 44.04 7.16 7.37
C CYS A 656 42.95 6.81 8.40
N THR A 657 43.27 6.04 9.43
CA THR A 657 42.32 5.66 10.48
C THR A 657 41.98 6.82 11.41
N GLU A 658 42.95 7.70 11.69
CA GLU A 658 42.76 8.91 12.49
C GLU A 658 41.96 9.97 11.72
N PHE A 659 42.28 10.22 10.45
CA PHE A 659 41.52 11.09 9.57
C PHE A 659 40.04 10.71 9.53
N TRP A 660 39.71 9.43 9.28
CA TRP A 660 38.32 8.93 9.29
C TRP A 660 37.71 8.78 10.70
N ARG A 661 38.46 9.04 11.78
CA ARG A 661 37.94 9.19 13.15
C ARG A 661 37.58 10.66 13.40
N ASN A 662 38.47 11.59 13.06
CA ASN A 662 38.27 13.03 13.23
C ASN A 662 37.18 13.57 12.30
N GLN A 663 37.09 13.07 11.06
CA GLN A 663 36.05 13.47 10.12
C GLN A 663 34.64 13.01 10.56
N ARG A 664 34.52 11.88 11.29
CA ARG A 664 33.25 11.48 11.95
C ARG A 664 32.95 12.25 13.23
N ARG A 665 33.96 12.71 13.97
CA ARG A 665 33.76 13.68 15.07
C ARG A 665 33.23 15.01 14.53
N ALA A 666 33.77 15.49 13.41
CA ALA A 666 33.29 16.70 12.73
C ALA A 666 31.84 16.56 12.23
N GLN A 667 31.47 15.39 11.68
CA GLN A 667 30.07 15.08 11.33
C GLN A 667 29.15 15.21 12.54
N ALA A 668 29.47 14.53 13.66
CA ALA A 668 28.64 14.55 14.86
C ALA A 668 28.48 15.95 15.47
N LEU A 669 29.53 16.79 15.40
CA LEU A 669 29.48 18.19 15.83
C LEU A 669 28.60 19.06 14.90
N ALA A 670 28.68 18.85 13.58
CA ALA A 670 27.82 19.53 12.62
C ALA A 670 26.34 19.13 12.80
N GLU A 671 26.05 17.83 12.90
CA GLU A 671 24.71 17.32 13.14
C GLU A 671 24.14 17.79 14.48
N ALA A 672 24.95 17.88 15.54
CA ALA A 672 24.53 18.47 16.81
C ALA A 672 24.17 19.96 16.66
N ASN A 673 25.00 20.74 15.95
CA ASN A 673 24.77 22.17 15.76
C ASN A 673 23.56 22.48 14.85
N ASP A 674 23.33 21.67 13.81
CA ASP A 674 22.14 21.75 12.96
C ASP A 674 20.87 21.42 13.76
N ASN A 675 20.88 20.35 14.59
CA ASN A 675 19.77 20.01 15.49
C ASN A 675 19.49 21.13 16.52
N CYS A 676 20.54 21.74 17.10
CA CYS A 676 20.38 22.90 17.99
C CYS A 676 19.80 24.12 17.26
N SER A 677 20.20 24.35 16.01
CA SER A 677 19.69 25.45 15.17
C SER A 677 18.23 25.24 14.74
N GLU A 678 17.83 24.00 14.48
CA GLU A 678 16.43 23.63 14.22
C GLU A 678 15.59 23.75 15.50
N ALA A 679 16.10 23.32 16.66
CA ALA A 679 15.43 23.48 17.95
C ALA A 679 15.23 24.98 18.30
N ALA A 680 16.25 25.82 18.10
CA ALA A 680 16.16 27.27 18.32
C ALA A 680 15.14 27.93 17.37
N ASN A 681 15.12 27.57 16.08
CA ASN A 681 14.10 28.05 15.14
C ASN A 681 12.69 27.61 15.55
N ASN A 682 12.50 26.35 15.95
CA ASN A 682 11.20 25.86 16.40
C ASN A 682 10.72 26.57 17.69
N PHE A 683 11.62 26.88 18.61
CA PHE A 683 11.32 27.69 19.80
C PHE A 683 10.94 29.14 19.43
N LEU A 684 11.70 29.80 18.56
CA LEU A 684 11.36 31.13 18.03
C LEU A 684 10.01 31.16 17.30
N ILE A 685 9.68 30.12 16.52
CA ILE A 685 8.39 29.97 15.84
C ILE A 685 7.26 29.78 16.86
N SER A 686 7.47 28.97 17.90
CA SER A 686 6.51 28.76 18.99
C SER A 686 6.21 30.07 19.71
N ASN A 687 7.24 30.76 20.20
CA ASN A 687 7.09 32.02 20.92
C ASN A 687 6.47 33.11 20.01
N THR A 688 6.76 33.13 18.71
CA THR A 688 6.13 34.05 17.76
C THR A 688 4.63 33.75 17.59
N GLN A 689 4.18 32.51 17.75
CA GLN A 689 2.76 32.14 17.74
C GLN A 689 2.06 32.47 19.07
N GLU A 690 2.74 32.32 20.21
CA GLU A 690 2.23 32.77 21.51
C GLU A 690 2.13 34.30 21.59
N ILE A 691 3.11 35.04 21.09
CA ILE A 691 3.07 36.51 20.97
C ILE A 691 1.90 36.93 20.06
N LYS A 692 1.71 36.29 18.90
CA LYS A 692 0.58 36.62 18.00
C LYS A 692 -0.80 36.30 18.61
N SER A 693 -0.92 35.21 19.36
CA SER A 693 -2.19 34.82 20.00
C SER A 693 -2.49 35.57 21.30
N SER A 694 -1.48 36.14 21.96
CA SER A 694 -1.65 37.08 23.09
C SER A 694 -1.95 38.50 22.61
N VAL A 695 -1.28 39.02 21.58
CA VAL A 695 -1.63 40.31 20.95
C VAL A 695 -3.08 40.33 20.45
N ALA A 696 -3.57 39.21 19.91
CA ALA A 696 -4.96 39.06 19.48
C ALA A 696 -6.01 39.17 20.62
N LYS A 697 -5.61 39.12 21.90
CA LYS A 697 -6.52 39.32 23.05
C LYS A 697 -6.66 40.78 23.49
N TYR A 698 -5.84 41.69 23.00
CA TYR A 698 -5.81 43.10 23.43
C TYR A 698 -6.26 44.08 22.32
N HIS A 699 -7.04 43.60 21.35
CA HIS A 699 -7.51 44.45 20.26
C HIS A 699 -8.74 45.26 20.69
N VAL A 700 -8.50 46.51 21.12
CA VAL A 700 -9.54 47.52 21.39
C VAL A 700 -10.28 47.84 20.07
N PRO A 701 -11.62 48.00 20.07
CA PRO A 701 -12.36 48.36 18.87
C PRO A 701 -11.94 49.73 18.30
N GLU A 702 -11.71 49.78 16.99
CA GLU A 702 -11.42 51.01 16.25
C GLU A 702 -12.71 51.85 16.12
N PRO A 703 -12.68 53.17 16.40
CA PRO A 703 -13.86 54.02 16.32
C PRO A 703 -14.32 54.25 14.87
N ALA A 704 -15.63 54.46 14.68
CA ALA A 704 -16.23 54.59 13.35
C ALA A 704 -15.68 55.79 12.55
N PRO A 705 -15.52 55.68 11.22
CA PRO A 705 -14.89 56.71 10.41
C PRO A 705 -15.75 57.98 10.30
N VAL A 706 -15.17 59.12 10.69
CA VAL A 706 -15.78 60.44 10.50
C VAL A 706 -15.80 60.79 9.02
N THR A 707 -16.97 61.13 8.49
CA THR A 707 -17.12 61.56 7.10
C THR A 707 -16.77 63.05 6.98
N MET A 708 -15.60 63.37 6.40
CA MET A 708 -15.25 64.74 6.01
C MET A 708 -15.24 64.89 4.49
N THR A 709 -16.05 65.80 3.99
CA THR A 709 -16.07 66.23 2.58
C THR A 709 -14.91 67.16 2.29
N LEU A 710 -14.11 66.82 1.27
CA LEU A 710 -13.04 67.68 0.76
C LEU A 710 -13.49 68.38 -0.53
N GLN A 711 -13.57 69.71 -0.48
CA GLN A 711 -13.59 70.56 -1.67
C GLN A 711 -12.16 70.76 -2.21
N ALA A 712 -12.03 70.98 -3.51
CA ALA A 712 -10.73 71.10 -4.17
C ALA A 712 -10.11 72.51 -4.02
N PRO A 713 -8.80 72.63 -3.74
CA PRO A 713 -8.09 73.90 -3.78
C PRO A 713 -7.51 74.19 -5.19
N THR A 714 -7.54 75.45 -5.60
CA THR A 714 -6.82 75.98 -6.77
C THR A 714 -5.36 76.33 -6.43
N THR A 715 -4.50 76.38 -7.45
CA THR A 715 -3.12 76.87 -7.37
C THR A 715 -3.08 78.41 -7.21
N PRO A 716 -2.00 78.99 -6.65
CA PRO A 716 -0.87 79.40 -7.49
C PRO A 716 0.55 79.39 -6.85
N VAL A 717 1.57 79.30 -7.73
CA VAL A 717 2.89 79.98 -7.75
C VAL A 717 3.70 80.22 -6.45
N GLY A 718 4.95 79.74 -6.43
CA GLY A 718 6.04 80.16 -5.53
C GLY A 718 7.40 79.53 -5.92
N HIS A 719 8.53 80.23 -5.71
CA HIS A 719 9.87 79.81 -6.17
C HIS A 719 10.91 79.69 -4.99
N PRO A 720 12.21 79.35 -5.17
CA PRO A 720 12.90 78.39 -4.28
C PRO A 720 13.99 78.98 -3.34
N GLY A 721 14.50 78.18 -2.40
CA GLY A 721 15.66 78.53 -1.55
C GLY A 721 16.26 77.39 -0.70
N THR A 722 17.33 76.76 -1.23
CA THR A 722 18.58 76.23 -0.60
C THR A 722 18.74 75.79 0.89
N SER A 723 19.81 74.97 1.10
CA SER A 723 20.63 74.70 2.33
C SER A 723 20.27 73.58 3.34
N VAL A 724 20.95 72.44 3.14
CA VAL A 724 21.57 71.47 4.10
C VAL A 724 22.34 72.11 5.30
N PRO A 725 22.83 71.36 6.34
CA PRO A 725 22.48 70.07 6.97
C PRO A 725 22.35 70.24 8.54
N PRO A 726 23.03 69.56 9.53
CA PRO A 726 23.50 68.16 9.76
C PRO A 726 23.28 67.53 11.20
N VAL A 727 23.75 66.28 11.38
CA VAL A 727 24.33 65.61 12.60
C VAL A 727 23.48 65.04 13.80
N LEU A 728 23.92 63.83 14.19
CA LEU A 728 23.51 62.76 15.14
C LEU A 728 23.35 63.08 16.66
N ALA A 729 22.64 62.23 17.44
CA ALA A 729 23.24 61.21 18.37
C ALA A 729 22.35 60.63 19.54
N THR A 730 21.87 59.38 19.40
CA THR A 730 21.86 58.22 20.36
C THR A 730 21.37 58.23 21.84
N THR A 731 20.52 57.23 22.17
CA THR A 731 20.40 56.39 23.42
C THR A 731 19.94 56.97 24.78
N GLY A 732 19.29 56.22 25.70
CA GLY A 732 18.66 54.88 25.57
C GLY A 732 18.47 54.00 26.84
N THR A 733 17.32 54.14 27.55
CA THR A 733 16.60 53.12 28.39
C THR A 733 17.32 52.45 29.61
N PRO A 734 16.68 51.53 30.41
CA PRO A 734 15.52 51.75 31.30
C PRO A 734 15.67 51.20 32.76
N VAL A 735 14.55 51.10 33.51
CA VAL A 735 14.45 50.78 34.97
C VAL A 735 13.83 49.38 35.24
N SER A 736 13.76 48.98 36.52
CA SER A 736 13.63 47.62 37.10
C SER A 736 12.27 47.25 37.74
N GLN A 737 12.11 45.94 38.06
CA GLN A 737 11.31 45.37 39.18
C GLN A 737 9.76 45.54 39.16
N SER A 738 8.97 44.99 40.11
CA SER A 738 8.75 43.56 40.48
C SER A 738 7.56 43.42 41.47
N LEU A 739 7.15 42.17 41.79
CA LEU A 739 6.26 41.74 42.90
C LEU A 739 4.72 41.78 42.68
N SER A 740 3.99 41.25 43.68
CA SER A 740 2.62 40.66 43.68
C SER A 740 1.89 41.02 45.00
N PRO A 741 0.84 40.34 45.57
CA PRO A 741 -0.02 39.22 45.12
C PRO A 741 -1.55 39.36 45.46
N SER A 742 -2.31 38.24 45.31
CA SER A 742 -3.34 37.69 46.25
C SER A 742 -4.81 37.52 45.78
N MET A 743 -5.41 36.38 46.19
CA MET A 743 -6.85 36.05 46.39
C MET A 743 -7.85 36.17 45.21
N ALA A 744 -8.99 35.46 45.13
CA ALA A 744 -9.45 34.17 45.69
C ALA A 744 -10.71 33.64 44.90
N ASP A 745 -11.28 32.51 45.34
CA ASP A 745 -12.65 31.99 45.12
C ASP A 745 -13.10 31.34 43.77
N THR A 746 -13.20 30.00 43.85
CA THR A 746 -14.27 29.06 43.45
C THR A 746 -15.36 29.32 42.39
N LEU A 747 -15.63 28.24 41.62
CA LEU A 747 -16.88 27.84 40.93
C LEU A 747 -17.29 28.68 39.69
N VAL A 748 -17.82 28.10 38.60
CA VAL A 748 -18.30 26.71 38.32
C VAL A 748 -17.57 26.12 37.11
#